data_AF-A0AAW0Q291-F1
#
_entry.id   AF-A0AAW0Q291-F1
#
_cell.length_a   1.000
_cell.length_b   1.000
_cell.length_c   1.000
_cell.angle_alpha   90.00
_cell.angle_beta   90.00
_cell.angle_gamma   90.00
#
_symmetry.space_group_name_H-M   'P 1'
#
loop_
_entity.id
_entity.type
_entity.pdbx_description
1 polymer ?
#
loop_
_entity_poly.entity_id
_entity_poly.type
_entity_poly.pdbx_seq_one_letter_code
_entity_poly.pdbx_strand_id
1 'polypeptide(L)'
;MSVFPNGVHGSIAGEGERRERTKIKRQRDRERKKNRGRKKREKRKTEERGERNRKREERQKEKRKRREREERERKREERERERREERQEREIEREEREIEKRDRRERGERRIENKRKKREKQREKRERERTDKREEKERKNRGEREMIGTLTAPLKLRQRRRLGAVHPVGEGAGSLFTIDEFTGDIHSPRSLDRETKAQYVLRARAVDRRTNRSIETQSEFIVKVQDVNDNPPTFPDGPFSAAVPEMSDVGTSVFQVTASDADDPTYGNSAKVVYSLLEGQPYFSVDPNTGVIRTAVSTLDRETRAHYSVLVQAKDMAGSVGGLSGSTTVNVTLSDVNDNPPKFPQKSYQLYVTELTPVGKAVGRIQASDEDQGSNADMSYSITNSEAAAMFDISPDPAHRDGIISLKQSLNHEKRKVHTLNIEVWNPHVDPDLSHLGPFRDTTSLQVIVGDVDEPPLFSMDFYILDVYENSPAGTQVGSVSARDPDTTHSAIRYFIEKEESRPMFFTIGVNSGLIRTNQALDREEVAWHNITVMAAEVDNPRMMSYVQVTIQVLDVNDNVPSVAGGNSAIIACDNTKIGQVIQTIRAADKDNFANGKFSFRIPPELQVNPNFTLRDNGDSSASLVSRRREGFSGQQDSSFSLVLVVSDGGDLL
;
A
#
# COMPACT_ATOMS: atom_id res chain seq x y z
N MET A 1 -101.82 -67.74 13.96
CA MET A 1 -101.83 -69.20 13.74
C MET A 1 -100.39 -69.71 13.80
N SER A 2 -100.11 -70.47 14.86
CA SER A 2 -99.26 -71.66 14.94
C SER A 2 -98.09 -71.92 13.95
N VAL A 3 -96.89 -72.06 14.55
CA VAL A 3 -95.94 -73.21 14.50
C VAL A 3 -95.15 -73.49 13.19
N PHE A 4 -93.85 -73.09 13.19
CA PHE A 4 -92.56 -73.85 13.04
C PHE A 4 -92.46 -75.17 12.20
N PRO A 5 -91.26 -75.70 11.81
CA PRO A 5 -89.85 -75.21 11.94
C PRO A 5 -88.81 -75.57 10.81
N ASN A 6 -87.59 -75.04 11.01
CA ASN A 6 -86.23 -75.62 10.78
C ASN A 6 -85.54 -75.68 9.39
N GLY A 7 -84.27 -75.21 9.38
CA GLY A 7 -83.23 -75.60 8.43
C GLY A 7 -82.02 -74.66 8.37
N VAL A 8 -80.98 -74.94 9.15
CA VAL A 8 -79.70 -74.20 9.29
C VAL A 8 -78.72 -74.55 8.15
N HIS A 9 -77.98 -73.58 7.60
CA HIS A 9 -76.54 -73.70 7.24
C HIS A 9 -75.91 -72.30 7.02
N GLY A 10 -74.76 -72.07 7.67
CA GLY A 10 -74.11 -70.76 7.80
C GLY A 10 -73.18 -70.38 6.64
N SER A 11 -72.61 -69.17 6.72
CA SER A 11 -71.30 -68.83 6.15
C SER A 11 -70.78 -67.49 6.70
N ILE A 12 -69.61 -67.60 7.32
CA ILE A 12 -68.73 -66.53 7.79
C ILE A 12 -68.16 -65.81 6.54
N ALA A 13 -68.68 -64.64 6.20
CA ALA A 13 -68.17 -63.86 5.05
C ALA A 13 -68.41 -62.33 5.17
N GLY A 14 -68.34 -61.76 6.38
CA GLY A 14 -68.72 -60.35 6.61
C GLY A 14 -67.60 -59.38 7.00
N GLU A 15 -66.48 -59.87 7.57
CA GLU A 15 -65.50 -58.98 8.23
C GLU A 15 -64.21 -58.73 7.42
N GLY A 16 -63.86 -59.61 6.48
CA GLY A 16 -62.69 -59.44 5.60
C GLY A 16 -62.86 -58.30 4.61
N GLU A 17 -63.99 -58.26 3.89
CA GLU A 17 -64.25 -57.27 2.83
C GLU A 17 -64.40 -55.83 3.37
N ARG A 18 -64.92 -55.66 4.59
CA ARG A 18 -65.02 -54.33 5.24
C ARG A 18 -63.64 -53.77 5.63
N ARG A 19 -62.74 -54.61 6.13
CA ARG A 19 -61.35 -54.22 6.49
C ARG A 19 -60.51 -53.91 5.25
N GLU A 20 -60.75 -54.62 4.15
CA GLU A 20 -60.02 -54.42 2.90
C GLU A 20 -60.48 -53.15 2.17
N ARG A 21 -61.80 -52.89 2.11
CA ARG A 21 -62.34 -51.62 1.58
C ARG A 21 -61.89 -50.38 2.36
N THR A 22 -61.74 -50.48 3.69
CA THR A 22 -61.20 -49.37 4.51
C THR A 22 -59.70 -49.16 4.34
N LYS A 23 -58.90 -50.22 4.15
CA LYS A 23 -57.48 -50.12 3.80
C LYS A 23 -57.29 -49.44 2.43
N ILE A 24 -58.05 -49.86 1.41
CA ILE A 24 -58.01 -49.26 0.06
C ILE A 24 -58.43 -47.78 0.08
N LYS A 25 -59.46 -47.41 0.85
CA LYS A 25 -59.89 -46.01 1.01
C LYS A 25 -58.81 -45.15 1.68
N ARG A 26 -58.18 -45.64 2.77
CA ARG A 26 -57.08 -44.96 3.46
C ARG A 26 -55.84 -44.80 2.57
N GLN A 27 -55.55 -45.80 1.73
CA GLN A 27 -54.44 -45.74 0.77
C GLN A 27 -54.69 -44.71 -0.34
N ARG A 28 -55.90 -44.68 -0.91
CA ARG A 28 -56.32 -43.66 -1.89
C ARG A 28 -56.31 -42.25 -1.31
N ASP A 29 -56.72 -42.07 -0.05
CA ASP A 29 -56.69 -40.75 0.61
C ASP A 29 -55.26 -40.29 0.92
N ARG A 30 -54.35 -41.21 1.29
CA ARG A 30 -52.91 -40.91 1.43
C ARG A 30 -52.28 -40.51 0.10
N GLU A 31 -52.60 -41.20 -0.99
CA GLU A 31 -52.13 -40.81 -2.34
C GLU A 31 -52.70 -39.47 -2.79
N ARG A 32 -53.98 -39.20 -2.56
CA ARG A 32 -54.59 -37.90 -2.85
C ARG A 32 -53.95 -36.76 -2.05
N LYS A 33 -53.63 -36.97 -0.77
CA LYS A 33 -52.87 -36.00 0.04
C LYS A 33 -51.44 -35.81 -0.46
N LYS A 34 -50.73 -36.89 -0.81
CA LYS A 34 -49.38 -36.81 -1.42
C LYS A 34 -49.41 -36.04 -2.74
N ASN A 35 -50.36 -36.32 -3.63
CA ASN A 35 -50.50 -35.62 -4.91
C ASN A 35 -50.89 -34.15 -4.75
N ARG A 36 -51.77 -33.81 -3.78
CA ARG A 36 -52.07 -32.40 -3.44
C ARG A 36 -50.85 -31.68 -2.87
N GLY A 37 -50.04 -32.35 -2.04
CA GLY A 37 -48.79 -31.81 -1.52
C GLY A 37 -47.74 -31.57 -2.61
N ARG A 38 -47.62 -32.50 -3.56
CA ARG A 38 -46.71 -32.38 -4.73
C ARG A 38 -47.12 -31.22 -5.63
N LYS A 39 -48.42 -31.10 -5.97
CA LYS A 39 -48.94 -29.96 -6.75
C LYS A 39 -48.76 -28.62 -6.04
N LYS A 40 -48.93 -28.54 -4.71
CA LYS A 40 -48.66 -27.31 -3.95
C LYS A 40 -47.17 -26.93 -3.96
N ARG A 41 -46.26 -27.92 -3.82
CA ARG A 41 -44.80 -27.69 -3.90
C ARG A 41 -44.37 -27.24 -5.29
N GLU A 42 -44.93 -27.82 -6.34
CA GLU A 42 -44.66 -27.38 -7.72
C GLU A 42 -45.18 -25.96 -7.96
N LYS A 43 -46.40 -25.64 -7.53
CA LYS A 43 -46.95 -24.28 -7.66
C LYS A 43 -46.08 -23.23 -6.96
N ARG A 44 -45.63 -23.49 -5.72
CA ARG A 44 -44.70 -22.60 -4.99
C ARG A 44 -43.36 -22.45 -5.71
N LYS A 45 -42.78 -23.53 -6.23
CA LYS A 45 -41.52 -23.47 -7.00
C LYS A 45 -41.67 -22.61 -8.26
N THR A 46 -42.81 -22.68 -8.94
CA THR A 46 -43.07 -21.87 -10.14
C THR A 46 -43.27 -20.39 -9.79
N GLU A 47 -43.97 -20.09 -8.70
CA GLU A 47 -44.14 -18.72 -8.19
C GLU A 47 -42.80 -18.10 -7.74
N GLU A 48 -41.98 -18.83 -6.97
CA GLU A 48 -40.64 -18.40 -6.56
C GLU A 48 -39.71 -18.16 -7.76
N ARG A 49 -39.79 -19.01 -8.80
CA ARG A 49 -39.01 -18.84 -10.03
C ARG A 49 -39.47 -17.61 -10.82
N GLY A 50 -40.77 -17.34 -10.86
CA GLY A 50 -41.33 -16.13 -11.45
C GLY A 50 -40.87 -14.85 -10.74
N GLU A 51 -40.87 -14.86 -9.41
CA GLU A 51 -40.43 -13.72 -8.60
C GLU A 51 -38.92 -13.46 -8.73
N ARG A 52 -38.10 -14.52 -8.74
CA ARG A 52 -36.65 -14.41 -9.01
C ARG A 52 -36.36 -13.84 -10.39
N ASN A 53 -37.13 -14.22 -11.41
CA ASN A 53 -36.96 -13.67 -12.75
C ASN A 53 -37.34 -12.19 -12.82
N ARG A 54 -38.43 -11.76 -12.19
CA ARG A 54 -38.81 -10.34 -12.12
C ARG A 54 -37.74 -9.49 -11.42
N LYS A 55 -37.24 -9.94 -10.27
CA LYS A 55 -36.14 -9.28 -9.55
C LYS A 55 -34.85 -9.20 -10.39
N ARG A 56 -34.57 -10.21 -11.22
CA ARG A 56 -33.41 -10.22 -12.12
C ARG A 56 -33.58 -9.22 -13.27
N GLU A 57 -34.76 -9.11 -13.86
CA GLU A 57 -35.06 -8.12 -14.90
C GLU A 57 -35.02 -6.69 -14.36
N GLU A 58 -35.53 -6.43 -13.15
CA GLU A 58 -35.43 -5.12 -12.51
C GLU A 58 -33.97 -4.72 -12.25
N ARG A 59 -33.16 -5.62 -11.68
CA ARG A 59 -31.72 -5.39 -11.49
C ARG A 59 -30.98 -5.13 -12.80
N GLN A 60 -31.38 -5.79 -13.90
CA GLN A 60 -30.80 -5.53 -15.22
C GLN A 60 -31.21 -4.16 -15.79
N LYS A 61 -32.48 -3.76 -15.63
CA LYS A 61 -32.96 -2.43 -16.02
C LYS A 61 -32.26 -1.33 -15.24
N GLU A 62 -32.05 -1.51 -13.95
CA GLU A 62 -31.39 -0.55 -13.08
C GLU A 62 -29.90 -0.42 -13.41
N LYS A 63 -29.20 -1.53 -13.65
CA LYS A 63 -27.81 -1.51 -14.16
C LYS A 63 -27.68 -0.79 -15.50
N ARG A 64 -28.65 -0.96 -16.41
CA ARG A 64 -28.65 -0.27 -17.71
C ARG A 64 -28.85 1.23 -17.55
N LYS A 65 -29.81 1.66 -16.72
CA LYS A 65 -30.02 3.09 -16.40
C LYS A 65 -28.80 3.73 -15.73
N ARG A 66 -28.13 3.01 -14.84
CA ARG A 66 -26.89 3.49 -14.19
C ARG A 66 -25.77 3.70 -15.20
N ARG A 67 -25.54 2.74 -16.11
CA ARG A 67 -24.54 2.87 -17.19
C ARG A 67 -24.84 4.05 -18.12
N GLU A 68 -26.11 4.23 -18.50
CA GLU A 68 -26.51 5.38 -19.34
C GLU A 68 -26.31 6.73 -18.63
N ARG A 69 -26.47 6.78 -17.30
CA ARG A 69 -26.21 8.00 -16.51
C ARG A 69 -24.71 8.29 -16.40
N GLU A 70 -23.91 7.28 -16.09
CA GLU A 70 -22.44 7.38 -16.03
C GLU A 70 -21.85 7.79 -17.39
N GLU A 71 -22.38 7.27 -18.51
CA GLU A 71 -21.92 7.66 -19.85
C GLU A 71 -22.30 9.11 -20.20
N ARG A 72 -23.48 9.58 -19.80
CA ARG A 72 -23.89 10.99 -19.99
C ARG A 72 -23.05 11.95 -19.17
N GLU A 73 -22.66 11.55 -17.97
CA GLU A 73 -21.81 12.34 -17.07
C GLU A 73 -20.38 12.44 -17.62
N ARG A 74 -19.80 11.33 -18.07
CA ARG A 74 -18.49 11.32 -18.76
C ARG A 74 -18.47 12.22 -19.99
N LYS A 75 -19.49 12.15 -20.85
CA LYS A 75 -19.59 13.03 -22.05
C LYS A 75 -19.77 14.50 -21.69
N ARG A 76 -20.32 14.81 -20.51
CA ARG A 76 -20.44 16.19 -20.04
C ARG A 76 -19.11 16.71 -19.51
N GLU A 77 -18.40 15.90 -18.73
CA GLU A 77 -17.06 16.23 -18.21
C GLU A 77 -16.05 16.43 -19.34
N GLU A 78 -16.09 15.56 -20.37
CA GLU A 78 -15.24 15.67 -21.56
C GLU A 78 -15.49 16.99 -22.31
N ARG A 79 -16.75 17.37 -22.53
CA ARG A 79 -17.10 18.67 -23.14
C ARG A 79 -16.72 19.87 -22.29
N GLU A 80 -16.78 19.76 -20.97
CA GLU A 80 -16.34 20.82 -20.06
C GLU A 80 -14.81 20.95 -20.07
N ARG A 81 -14.08 19.83 -20.21
CA ARG A 81 -12.63 19.81 -20.36
C ARG A 81 -12.19 20.44 -21.68
N GLU A 82 -12.78 20.05 -22.81
CA GLU A 82 -12.50 20.65 -24.13
C GLU A 82 -12.73 22.17 -24.10
N ARG A 83 -13.80 22.65 -23.46
CA ARG A 83 -14.07 24.09 -23.31
C ARG A 83 -13.07 24.83 -22.43
N ARG A 84 -12.43 24.16 -21.46
CA ARG A 84 -11.39 24.74 -20.62
C ARG A 84 -10.07 24.83 -21.37
N GLU A 85 -9.71 23.76 -22.10
CA GLU A 85 -8.52 23.72 -22.96
C GLU A 85 -8.61 24.80 -24.05
N GLU A 86 -9.76 24.92 -24.73
CA GLU A 86 -9.97 25.97 -25.75
C GLU A 86 -9.93 27.40 -25.18
N ARG A 87 -10.30 27.59 -23.90
CA ARG A 87 -10.16 28.89 -23.21
C ARG A 87 -8.71 29.21 -22.87
N GLN A 88 -7.96 28.23 -22.36
CA GLN A 88 -6.53 28.40 -22.08
C GLN A 88 -5.74 28.68 -23.35
N GLU A 89 -6.02 27.98 -24.44
CA GLU A 89 -5.34 28.19 -25.72
C GLU A 89 -5.56 29.62 -26.27
N ARG A 90 -6.80 30.14 -26.16
CA ARG A 90 -7.12 31.53 -26.53
C ARG A 90 -6.46 32.56 -25.62
N GLU A 91 -6.22 32.22 -24.35
CA GLU A 91 -5.55 33.09 -23.39
C GLU A 91 -4.05 33.17 -23.67
N ILE A 92 -3.42 32.02 -23.94
CA ILE A 92 -2.02 31.92 -24.39
C ILE A 92 -1.83 32.70 -25.70
N GLU A 93 -2.68 32.50 -26.70
CA GLU A 93 -2.58 33.22 -27.98
C GLU A 93 -2.73 34.74 -27.80
N ARG A 94 -3.52 35.18 -26.82
CA ARG A 94 -3.68 36.60 -26.48
C ARG A 94 -2.42 37.16 -25.81
N GLU A 95 -1.81 36.42 -24.90
CA GLU A 95 -0.56 36.81 -24.25
C GLU A 95 0.61 36.86 -25.24
N GLU A 96 0.74 35.87 -26.11
CA GLU A 96 1.76 35.85 -27.17
C GLU A 96 1.64 37.08 -28.09
N ARG A 97 0.42 37.47 -28.47
CA ARG A 97 0.18 38.68 -29.27
C ARG A 97 0.56 39.97 -28.53
N GLU A 98 0.40 40.02 -27.21
CA GLU A 98 0.81 41.18 -26.41
C GLU A 98 2.33 41.23 -26.22
N ILE A 99 2.99 40.08 -26.04
CA ILE A 99 4.45 39.95 -26.03
C ILE A 99 5.03 40.40 -27.36
N GLU A 100 4.48 39.96 -28.50
CA GLU A 100 4.97 40.36 -29.83
C GLU A 100 4.83 41.88 -30.06
N LYS A 101 3.73 42.48 -29.60
CA LYS A 101 3.56 43.95 -29.65
C LYS A 101 4.59 44.68 -28.80
N ARG A 102 4.90 44.17 -27.61
CA ARG A 102 5.90 44.75 -26.71
C ARG A 102 7.30 44.66 -27.34
N ASP A 103 7.65 43.51 -27.91
CA ASP A 103 8.91 43.31 -28.61
C ASP A 103 9.06 44.21 -29.85
N ARG A 104 7.96 44.45 -30.59
CA ARG A 104 7.99 45.40 -31.71
C ARG A 104 8.22 46.85 -31.24
N ARG A 105 7.64 47.25 -30.10
CA ARG A 105 7.87 48.57 -29.49
C ARG A 105 9.32 48.71 -29.03
N GLU A 106 9.85 47.73 -28.31
CA GLU A 106 11.24 47.73 -27.83
C GLU A 106 12.25 47.71 -28.99
N ARG A 107 11.99 46.94 -30.05
CA ARG A 107 12.81 46.97 -31.28
C ARG A 107 12.76 48.34 -31.98
N GLY A 108 11.60 49.01 -31.95
CA GLY A 108 11.43 50.38 -32.43
C GLY A 108 12.27 51.39 -31.64
N GLU A 109 12.22 51.32 -30.31
CA GLU A 109 12.98 52.18 -29.41
C GLU A 109 14.49 51.95 -29.53
N ARG A 110 14.95 50.69 -29.56
CA ARG A 110 16.36 50.35 -29.80
C ARG A 110 16.86 50.86 -31.15
N ARG A 111 16.02 50.85 -32.20
CA ARG A 111 16.36 51.44 -33.51
C ARG A 111 16.50 52.96 -33.44
N ILE A 112 15.65 53.65 -32.68
CA ILE A 112 15.73 55.10 -32.46
C ILE A 112 17.00 55.44 -31.68
N GLU A 113 17.28 54.70 -30.61
CA GLU A 113 18.47 54.90 -29.78
C GLU A 113 19.77 54.60 -30.55
N ASN A 114 19.81 53.54 -31.35
CA ASN A 114 20.95 53.25 -32.23
C ASN A 114 21.15 54.33 -33.30
N LYS A 115 20.06 54.90 -33.85
CA LYS A 115 20.17 56.06 -34.76
C LYS A 115 20.71 57.30 -34.03
N ARG A 116 20.32 57.52 -32.77
CA ARG A 116 20.81 58.63 -31.94
C ARG A 116 22.30 58.48 -31.63
N LYS A 117 22.73 57.31 -31.14
CA LYS A 117 24.14 56.96 -30.91
C LYS A 117 24.98 57.03 -32.18
N LYS A 118 24.44 56.63 -33.34
CA LYS A 118 25.15 56.73 -34.63
C LYS A 118 25.33 58.20 -35.07
N ARG A 119 24.34 59.06 -34.83
CA ARG A 119 24.44 60.52 -35.09
C ARG A 119 25.44 61.18 -34.14
N GLU A 120 25.47 60.76 -32.89
CA GLU A 120 26.43 61.25 -31.88
C GLU A 120 27.86 60.83 -32.22
N LYS A 121 28.10 59.55 -32.54
CA LYS A 121 29.40 59.08 -33.05
C LYS A 121 29.82 59.77 -34.36
N GLN A 122 28.88 60.10 -35.25
CA GLN A 122 29.20 60.90 -36.44
C GLN A 122 29.56 62.35 -36.10
N ARG A 123 28.95 62.94 -35.06
CA ARG A 123 29.28 64.28 -34.58
C ARG A 123 30.66 64.30 -33.92
N GLU A 124 30.97 63.32 -33.08
CA GLU A 124 32.29 63.12 -32.49
C GLU A 124 33.35 62.84 -33.55
N LYS A 125 33.07 62.03 -34.57
CA LYS A 125 33.98 61.81 -35.70
C LYS A 125 34.24 63.10 -36.47
N ARG A 126 33.23 63.94 -36.70
CA ARG A 126 33.38 65.25 -37.34
C ARG A 126 34.16 66.25 -36.48
N GLU A 127 34.05 66.17 -35.16
CA GLU A 127 34.88 66.96 -34.24
C GLU A 127 36.32 66.46 -34.21
N ARG A 128 36.54 65.15 -34.18
CA ARG A 128 37.87 64.54 -34.29
C ARG A 128 38.55 64.86 -35.63
N GLU A 129 37.82 64.76 -36.75
CA GLU A 129 38.34 65.18 -38.05
C GLU A 129 38.63 66.69 -38.13
N ARG A 130 37.96 67.52 -37.33
CA ARG A 130 38.24 68.97 -37.24
C ARG A 130 39.47 69.27 -36.35
N THR A 131 39.68 68.51 -35.28
CA THR A 131 40.89 68.59 -34.44
C THR A 131 42.10 68.00 -35.17
N ASP A 132 41.94 66.88 -35.85
CA ASP A 132 42.99 66.24 -36.66
C ASP A 132 43.38 67.12 -37.85
N LYS A 133 42.42 67.80 -38.51
CA LYS A 133 42.73 68.81 -39.55
C LYS A 133 43.38 70.07 -39.01
N ARG A 134 43.21 70.40 -37.72
CA ARG A 134 43.93 71.50 -37.05
C ARG A 134 45.37 71.08 -36.72
N GLU A 135 45.57 69.85 -36.23
CA GLU A 135 46.90 69.28 -35.95
C GLU A 135 47.69 68.94 -37.24
N GLU A 136 47.02 68.54 -38.32
CA GLU A 136 47.64 68.31 -39.63
C GLU A 136 48.09 69.63 -40.30
N LYS A 137 47.39 70.74 -40.01
CA LYS A 137 47.80 72.08 -40.49
C LYS A 137 49.01 72.63 -39.72
N GLU A 138 49.21 72.22 -38.47
CA GLU A 138 50.41 72.56 -37.67
C GLU A 138 51.59 71.60 -37.92
N ARG A 139 51.32 70.34 -38.31
CA ARG A 139 52.37 69.38 -38.72
C ARG A 139 52.89 69.59 -40.16
N LYS A 140 52.15 70.27 -41.05
CA LYS A 140 52.61 70.63 -42.41
C LYS A 140 53.64 71.79 -42.47
N ASN A 141 54.01 72.40 -41.34
CA ASN A 141 55.05 73.43 -41.24
C ASN A 141 56.40 72.93 -40.65
N ARG A 142 56.54 71.62 -40.38
CA ARG A 142 57.85 70.99 -40.15
C ARG A 142 58.04 69.93 -41.22
N GLY A 143 58.95 70.21 -42.14
CA GLY A 143 59.31 69.30 -43.20
C GLY A 143 60.03 68.08 -42.64
N GLU A 144 59.71 66.92 -43.21
CA GLU A 144 60.65 65.84 -43.49
C GLU A 144 59.98 64.93 -44.53
N ARG A 145 60.51 65.01 -45.76
CA ARG A 145 60.13 64.14 -46.87
C ARG A 145 60.90 62.83 -46.70
N GLU A 146 60.26 61.79 -46.18
CA GLU A 146 60.76 60.42 -46.33
C GLU A 146 60.18 59.80 -47.60
N MET A 147 61.07 59.48 -48.52
CA MET A 147 60.81 58.78 -49.77
C MET A 147 60.53 57.31 -49.48
N ILE A 148 59.34 56.81 -49.82
CA ILE A 148 59.10 55.38 -49.98
C ILE A 148 59.76 54.97 -51.31
N GLY A 149 60.95 54.38 -51.21
CA GLY A 149 61.66 53.78 -52.33
C GLY A 149 61.05 52.43 -52.70
N THR A 150 60.28 52.40 -53.78
CA THR A 150 60.06 51.20 -54.57
C THR A 150 61.36 50.88 -55.32
N LEU A 151 62.12 49.88 -54.86
CA LEU A 151 63.17 49.25 -55.66
C LEU A 151 62.51 48.28 -56.66
N THR A 152 61.85 48.83 -57.67
CA THR A 152 61.76 48.17 -58.97
C THR A 152 62.99 48.60 -59.74
N ALA A 153 63.97 47.71 -59.87
CA ALA A 153 65.06 47.88 -60.82
C ALA A 153 64.54 47.44 -62.21
N PRO A 154 64.23 48.35 -63.15
CA PRO A 154 64.19 47.95 -64.55
C PRO A 154 65.63 47.71 -64.98
N LEU A 155 66.01 46.45 -65.18
CA LEU A 155 67.11 46.12 -66.06
C LEU A 155 66.76 46.68 -67.45
N LYS A 156 67.15 47.94 -67.70
CA LYS A 156 67.30 48.46 -69.06
C LYS A 156 68.44 47.70 -69.70
N LEU A 157 68.13 46.52 -70.23
CA LEU A 157 68.94 45.89 -71.26
C LEU A 157 68.87 46.80 -72.50
N ARG A 158 69.81 47.74 -72.56
CA ARG A 158 70.29 48.32 -73.82
C ARG A 158 70.52 47.15 -74.76
N GLN A 159 69.98 47.26 -75.98
CA GLN A 159 70.24 46.35 -77.09
C GLN A 159 71.69 45.86 -77.08
N ARG A 160 71.88 44.66 -76.53
CA ARG A 160 73.10 43.86 -76.59
C ARG A 160 72.64 42.44 -76.87
N ARG A 161 73.33 41.80 -77.81
CA ARG A 161 73.08 40.44 -78.26
C ARG A 161 72.81 39.53 -77.04
N ARG A 162 71.63 38.91 -77.06
CA ARG A 162 71.14 37.95 -76.06
C ARG A 162 72.07 36.73 -76.02
N LEU A 163 72.87 36.61 -74.96
CA LEU A 163 73.85 35.53 -74.79
C LEU A 163 73.78 34.85 -73.41
N GLY A 164 72.80 35.18 -72.56
CA GLY A 164 72.62 34.54 -71.25
C GLY A 164 71.36 33.65 -71.20
N ALA A 165 71.40 32.55 -70.45
CA ALA A 165 70.23 31.77 -70.03
C ALA A 165 70.27 31.56 -68.51
N VAL A 166 69.11 31.46 -67.85
CA VAL A 166 69.00 31.23 -66.40
C VAL A 166 68.55 29.80 -66.14
N HIS A 167 69.28 29.08 -65.29
CA HIS A 167 68.90 27.72 -64.88
C HIS A 167 68.54 27.68 -63.39
N PRO A 168 67.29 27.29 -63.03
CA PRO A 168 66.93 27.04 -61.65
C PRO A 168 67.54 25.70 -61.17
N VAL A 169 68.07 25.70 -59.96
CA VAL A 169 68.59 24.52 -59.26
C VAL A 169 68.13 24.61 -57.81
N GLY A 170 67.57 23.53 -57.27
CA GLY A 170 67.06 23.53 -55.90
C GLY A 170 65.81 22.67 -55.76
N GLU A 171 65.24 22.67 -54.56
CA GLU A 171 64.08 21.84 -54.24
C GLU A 171 62.84 22.39 -54.95
N GLY A 172 62.20 21.56 -55.81
CA GLY A 172 61.05 21.99 -56.63
C GLY A 172 61.39 22.74 -57.92
N ALA A 173 62.69 22.95 -58.21
CA ALA A 173 63.14 23.57 -59.45
C ALA A 173 62.81 22.67 -60.66
N GLY A 174 62.11 23.22 -61.66
CA GLY A 174 61.69 22.50 -62.87
C GLY A 174 60.38 21.71 -62.72
N SER A 175 59.80 21.63 -61.52
CA SER A 175 58.52 20.95 -61.26
C SER A 175 57.46 21.86 -60.61
N LEU A 176 57.82 22.56 -59.54
CA LEU A 176 56.96 23.52 -58.84
C LEU A 176 57.28 24.96 -59.21
N PHE A 177 58.54 25.26 -59.54
CA PHE A 177 58.97 26.58 -59.98
C PHE A 177 59.77 26.47 -61.28
N THR A 178 59.43 27.33 -62.24
CA THR A 178 60.13 27.48 -63.51
C THR A 178 60.62 28.91 -63.63
N ILE A 179 61.75 29.14 -64.30
CA ILE A 179 62.29 30.48 -64.53
C ILE A 179 62.33 30.71 -66.03
N ASP A 180 61.74 31.81 -66.49
CA ASP A 180 61.86 32.23 -67.88
C ASP A 180 63.32 32.59 -68.17
N GLU A 181 63.92 31.88 -69.13
CA GLU A 181 65.34 32.01 -69.43
C GLU A 181 65.73 33.37 -70.04
N PHE A 182 64.77 34.16 -70.52
CA PHE A 182 64.97 35.45 -71.19
C PHE A 182 64.64 36.66 -70.30
N THR A 183 63.61 36.57 -69.47
CA THR A 183 63.19 37.65 -68.57
C THR A 183 63.72 37.48 -67.15
N GLY A 184 63.98 36.23 -66.74
CA GLY A 184 64.31 35.88 -65.36
C GLY A 184 63.08 35.78 -64.43
N ASP A 185 61.87 35.87 -64.98
CA ASP A 185 60.63 35.76 -64.19
C ASP A 185 60.44 34.34 -63.67
N ILE A 186 60.01 34.20 -62.42
CA ILE A 186 59.71 32.91 -61.80
C ILE A 186 58.21 32.64 -61.93
N HIS A 187 57.86 31.49 -62.51
CA HIS A 187 56.48 31.02 -62.65
C HIS A 187 56.25 29.73 -61.85
N SER A 188 55.09 29.64 -61.21
CA SER A 188 54.60 28.40 -60.58
C SER A 188 53.55 27.74 -61.48
N PRO A 189 53.88 26.67 -62.23
CA PRO A 189 52.91 25.97 -63.09
C PRO A 189 51.88 25.14 -62.31
N ARG A 190 52.08 24.97 -61.00
CA ARG A 190 51.15 24.29 -60.09
C ARG A 190 50.69 25.25 -59.00
N SER A 191 49.54 24.95 -58.39
CA SER A 191 49.12 25.61 -57.16
C SER A 191 50.11 25.31 -56.04
N LEU A 192 50.39 26.33 -55.22
CA LEU A 192 51.19 26.21 -54.01
C LEU A 192 50.22 26.10 -52.84
N ASP A 193 50.58 25.26 -51.88
CA ASP A 193 49.83 25.04 -50.64
C ASP A 193 50.80 25.29 -49.47
N ARG A 194 50.46 26.28 -48.63
CA ARG A 194 51.34 26.74 -47.55
C ARG A 194 51.34 25.70 -46.42
N GLU A 195 50.21 25.10 -46.15
CA GLU A 195 49.97 24.09 -45.10
C GLU A 195 50.79 22.84 -45.38
N THR A 196 51.02 22.52 -46.66
CA THR A 196 52.00 21.52 -47.08
C THR A 196 53.44 22.02 -46.91
N LYS A 197 53.78 23.22 -47.43
CA LYS A 197 55.14 23.80 -47.30
C LYS A 197 55.15 25.33 -47.47
N ALA A 198 55.45 26.04 -46.37
CA ALA A 198 55.40 27.50 -46.30
C ALA A 198 56.56 28.25 -46.98
N GLN A 199 57.70 27.58 -47.22
CA GLN A 199 58.85 28.23 -47.85
C GLN A 199 59.68 27.28 -48.70
N TYR A 200 60.24 27.83 -49.78
CA TYR A 200 61.13 27.13 -50.70
C TYR A 200 62.42 27.93 -50.86
N VAL A 201 63.55 27.23 -50.79
CA VAL A 201 64.86 27.82 -51.05
C VAL A 201 65.25 27.44 -52.47
N LEU A 202 65.27 28.43 -53.35
CA LEU A 202 65.64 28.27 -54.74
C LEU A 202 67.02 28.86 -54.98
N ARG A 203 67.77 28.27 -55.90
CA ARG A 203 69.05 28.80 -56.32
C ARG A 203 69.07 28.95 -57.82
N ALA A 204 69.48 30.11 -58.33
CA ALA A 204 69.62 30.35 -59.76
C ALA A 204 71.04 30.73 -60.10
N ARG A 205 71.45 30.38 -61.32
CA ARG A 205 72.70 30.86 -61.92
C ARG A 205 72.45 31.34 -63.34
N ALA A 206 73.08 32.45 -63.72
CA ALA A 206 73.14 32.92 -65.09
C ALA A 206 74.32 32.24 -65.81
N VAL A 207 74.07 31.68 -66.99
CA VAL A 207 75.10 31.03 -67.83
C VAL A 207 75.17 31.66 -69.22
N ASP A 208 76.35 31.63 -69.83
CA ASP A 208 76.55 32.04 -71.23
C ASP A 208 76.02 30.93 -72.16
N ARG A 209 75.09 31.27 -73.05
CA ARG A 209 74.41 30.34 -73.97
C ARG A 209 75.36 29.60 -74.92
N ARG A 210 76.48 30.21 -75.30
CA ARG A 210 77.41 29.61 -76.27
C ARG A 210 78.36 28.63 -75.60
N THR A 211 78.71 28.89 -74.34
CA THR A 211 79.75 28.14 -73.62
C THR A 211 79.21 27.32 -72.44
N ASN A 212 77.94 27.52 -72.07
CA ASN A 212 77.28 27.01 -70.87
C ASN A 212 78.07 27.27 -69.57
N ARG A 213 78.97 28.25 -69.58
CA ARG A 213 79.76 28.64 -68.40
C ARG A 213 78.98 29.68 -67.60
N SER A 214 78.99 29.50 -66.28
CA SER A 214 78.42 30.48 -65.34
C SER A 214 79.06 31.85 -65.56
N ILE A 215 78.22 32.86 -65.78
CA ILE A 215 78.64 34.26 -65.88
C ILE A 215 78.69 34.89 -64.49
N GLU A 216 77.89 34.36 -63.55
CA GLU A 216 77.80 34.82 -62.17
C GLU A 216 77.80 33.65 -61.19
N THR A 217 78.12 33.93 -59.93
CA THR A 217 77.98 32.97 -58.83
C THR A 217 76.51 32.63 -58.58
N GLN A 218 76.25 31.43 -58.09
CA GLN A 218 74.89 30.98 -57.79
C GLN A 218 74.27 31.87 -56.69
N SER A 219 73.08 32.41 -56.96
CA SER A 219 72.31 33.23 -56.03
C SER A 219 71.21 32.39 -55.39
N GLU A 220 71.07 32.48 -54.07
CA GLU A 220 69.99 31.86 -53.32
C GLU A 220 68.88 32.88 -53.07
N PHE A 221 67.63 32.48 -53.28
CA PHE A 221 66.46 33.27 -52.98
C PHE A 221 65.37 32.41 -52.34
N ILE A 222 64.67 32.99 -51.39
CA ILE A 222 63.63 32.31 -50.61
C ILE A 222 62.28 32.74 -51.15
N VAL A 223 61.52 31.77 -51.65
CA VAL A 223 60.11 31.96 -51.99
C VAL A 223 59.31 31.65 -50.73
N LYS A 224 58.75 32.69 -50.11
CA LYS A 224 57.79 32.56 -49.01
C LYS A 224 56.39 32.47 -49.60
N VAL A 225 55.67 31.39 -49.32
CA VAL A 225 54.27 31.25 -49.71
C VAL A 225 53.44 32.05 -48.72
N GLN A 226 52.68 33.03 -49.21
CA GLN A 226 51.76 33.78 -48.37
C GLN A 226 50.53 32.93 -48.09
N ASP A 227 50.06 33.02 -46.86
CA ASP A 227 48.86 32.37 -46.38
C ASP A 227 47.61 32.96 -47.05
N VAL A 228 46.63 32.09 -47.29
CA VAL A 228 45.27 32.45 -47.69
C VAL A 228 44.32 31.69 -46.78
N ASN A 229 43.16 32.28 -46.48
CA ASN A 229 42.20 31.67 -45.55
C ASN A 229 41.38 30.57 -46.24
N ASP A 230 41.99 29.41 -46.50
CA ASP A 230 41.40 28.29 -47.22
C ASP A 230 41.15 27.03 -46.37
N ASN A 231 41.54 27.03 -45.09
CA ASN A 231 41.18 25.98 -44.14
C ASN A 231 40.18 26.49 -43.10
N PRO A 232 39.00 25.87 -42.96
CA PRO A 232 38.07 26.22 -41.89
C PRO A 232 38.53 25.66 -40.53
N PRO A 233 38.14 26.30 -39.41
CA PRO A 233 38.31 25.72 -38.08
C PRO A 233 37.62 24.35 -37.97
N THR A 234 38.26 23.40 -37.30
CA THR A 234 37.73 22.04 -37.09
C THR A 234 37.75 21.64 -35.62
N PHE A 235 36.82 20.77 -35.22
CA PHE A 235 36.74 20.21 -33.87
C PHE A 235 37.11 18.71 -33.92
N PRO A 236 38.40 18.35 -33.74
CA PRO A 236 38.87 16.98 -34.00
C PRO A 236 38.24 15.92 -33.09
N ASP A 237 37.90 16.30 -31.85
CA ASP A 237 37.35 15.38 -30.83
C ASP A 237 35.81 15.45 -30.71
N GLY A 238 35.13 16.16 -31.61
CA GLY A 238 33.68 16.30 -31.60
C GLY A 238 32.93 15.11 -32.23
N PRO A 239 31.64 14.88 -31.89
CA PRO A 239 30.81 15.63 -30.93
C PRO A 239 31.18 15.32 -29.47
N PHE A 240 30.89 16.27 -28.57
CA PHE A 240 31.23 16.18 -27.15
C PHE A 240 30.02 15.84 -26.27
N SER A 241 30.29 15.37 -25.06
CA SER A 241 29.26 15.19 -24.02
C SER A 241 29.76 15.74 -22.69
N ALA A 242 28.88 16.39 -21.95
CA ALA A 242 29.16 16.99 -20.66
C ALA A 242 27.96 16.86 -19.73
N ALA A 243 28.20 17.02 -18.43
CA ALA A 243 27.15 17.07 -17.43
C ALA A 243 27.31 18.30 -16.54
N VAL A 244 26.19 18.85 -16.10
CA VAL A 244 26.14 19.96 -15.15
C VAL A 244 24.94 19.73 -14.21
N PRO A 245 25.05 19.99 -12.90
CA PRO A 245 23.90 19.94 -12.02
C PRO A 245 22.80 20.88 -12.49
N GLU A 246 21.54 20.44 -12.37
CA GLU A 246 20.43 21.38 -12.45
C GLU A 246 20.50 22.42 -11.32
N MET A 247 19.68 23.47 -11.43
CA MET A 247 19.74 24.64 -10.53
C MET A 247 21.11 25.34 -10.44
N SER A 248 22.09 24.97 -11.28
CA SER A 248 23.41 25.61 -11.30
C SER A 248 23.30 27.11 -11.52
N ASP A 249 24.06 27.87 -10.73
CA ASP A 249 24.12 29.33 -10.84
C ASP A 249 24.52 29.78 -12.26
N VAL A 250 24.06 30.97 -12.64
CA VAL A 250 24.45 31.60 -13.91
C VAL A 250 25.97 31.77 -13.95
N GLY A 251 26.59 31.31 -15.03
CA GLY A 251 28.05 31.37 -15.22
C GLY A 251 28.79 30.11 -14.77
N THR A 252 28.10 29.08 -14.27
CA THR A 252 28.70 27.78 -13.96
C THR A 252 29.33 27.16 -15.20
N SER A 253 30.58 26.71 -15.09
CA SER A 253 31.33 26.12 -16.20
C SER A 253 30.83 24.71 -16.51
N VAL A 254 30.47 24.45 -17.77
CA VAL A 254 29.93 23.17 -18.22
C VAL A 254 31.00 22.34 -18.93
N PHE A 255 31.62 22.91 -19.97
CA PHE A 255 32.62 22.24 -20.80
C PHE A 255 33.45 23.27 -21.57
N GLN A 256 34.68 22.92 -21.97
CA GLN A 256 35.50 23.77 -22.82
C GLN A 256 35.75 23.07 -24.15
N VAL A 257 35.27 23.66 -25.25
CA VAL A 257 35.58 23.17 -26.60
C VAL A 257 36.88 23.77 -27.11
N THR A 258 37.58 23.03 -27.96
CA THR A 258 38.79 23.50 -28.65
C THR A 258 38.64 23.22 -30.15
N ALA A 259 38.83 24.25 -30.96
CA ALA A 259 38.92 24.15 -32.41
C ALA A 259 40.35 24.40 -32.88
N SER A 260 40.74 23.73 -33.96
CA SER A 260 42.03 23.89 -34.64
C SER A 260 41.83 24.36 -36.07
N ASP A 261 42.62 25.35 -36.47
CA ASP A 261 42.68 25.89 -37.82
C ASP A 261 44.11 25.72 -38.34
N ALA A 262 44.26 25.31 -39.61
CA ALA A 262 45.55 24.96 -40.20
C ALA A 262 46.31 26.18 -40.76
N ASP A 263 45.61 27.30 -40.99
CA ASP A 263 46.16 28.51 -41.61
C ASP A 263 47.18 29.22 -40.70
N ASP A 264 47.85 30.27 -41.20
CA ASP A 264 48.78 31.06 -40.39
C ASP A 264 48.03 31.99 -39.41
N PRO A 265 48.26 31.91 -38.09
CA PRO A 265 47.61 32.83 -37.14
C PRO A 265 48.16 34.26 -37.21
N THR A 266 49.32 34.48 -37.84
CA THR A 266 49.98 35.79 -37.90
C THR A 266 49.62 36.60 -39.15
N TYR A 267 49.28 35.92 -40.25
CA TYR A 267 48.94 36.57 -41.50
C TYR A 267 47.43 36.77 -41.58
N GLY A 268 46.96 38.02 -41.65
CA GLY A 268 45.51 38.32 -41.74
C GLY A 268 44.66 37.89 -40.54
N ASN A 269 45.25 37.28 -39.50
CA ASN A 269 44.59 36.51 -38.45
C ASN A 269 43.82 35.28 -38.97
N SER A 270 44.23 34.67 -40.10
CA SER A 270 43.50 33.57 -40.75
C SER A 270 43.14 32.48 -39.74
N ALA A 271 44.12 31.84 -39.08
CA ALA A 271 43.83 30.79 -38.09
C ALA A 271 43.35 31.26 -36.70
N LYS A 272 43.02 32.55 -36.51
CA LYS A 272 42.61 33.06 -35.19
C LYS A 272 41.11 32.88 -34.98
N VAL A 273 40.75 31.86 -34.21
CA VAL A 273 39.36 31.44 -34.00
C VAL A 273 38.64 32.26 -32.91
N VAL A 274 37.37 32.55 -33.17
CA VAL A 274 36.40 33.07 -32.19
C VAL A 274 35.23 32.10 -32.08
N TYR A 275 34.84 31.78 -30.86
CA TYR A 275 33.72 30.89 -30.57
C TYR A 275 32.40 31.65 -30.44
N SER A 276 31.33 31.05 -30.90
CA SER A 276 29.96 31.54 -30.73
C SER A 276 28.98 30.36 -30.63
N LEU A 277 27.82 30.60 -30.01
CA LEU A 277 26.71 29.65 -30.10
C LEU A 277 25.83 30.01 -31.30
N LEU A 278 25.31 29.00 -31.98
CA LEU A 278 24.29 29.22 -33.01
C LEU A 278 22.97 29.71 -32.37
N GLU A 279 22.11 30.34 -33.17
CA GLU A 279 20.83 30.85 -32.69
C GLU A 279 19.96 29.76 -32.03
N GLY A 280 19.15 30.16 -31.05
CA GLY A 280 18.25 29.23 -30.33
C GLY A 280 18.87 28.51 -29.14
N GLN A 281 19.99 29.01 -28.60
CA GLN A 281 20.68 28.45 -27.42
C GLN A 281 20.59 29.37 -26.18
N PRO A 282 19.39 29.71 -25.66
CA PRO A 282 19.24 30.73 -24.60
C PRO A 282 19.72 30.26 -23.22
N TYR A 283 19.91 28.95 -23.02
CA TYR A 283 20.26 28.36 -21.73
C TYR A 283 21.77 28.35 -21.44
N PHE A 284 22.60 28.55 -22.47
CA PHE A 284 24.05 28.49 -22.38
C PHE A 284 24.69 29.71 -23.02
N SER A 285 25.92 29.99 -22.61
CA SER A 285 26.79 30.99 -23.21
C SER A 285 28.15 30.37 -23.49
N VAL A 286 28.91 30.92 -24.43
CA VAL A 286 30.29 30.50 -24.69
C VAL A 286 31.20 31.71 -24.60
N ASP A 287 32.34 31.55 -23.92
CA ASP A 287 33.38 32.55 -23.95
C ASP A 287 34.05 32.57 -25.34
N PRO A 288 34.03 33.71 -26.03
CA PRO A 288 34.44 33.79 -27.43
C PRO A 288 35.93 33.54 -27.67
N ASN A 289 36.77 33.67 -26.63
CA ASN A 289 38.23 33.53 -26.77
C ASN A 289 38.73 32.17 -26.29
N THR A 290 38.05 31.57 -25.31
CA THR A 290 38.50 30.35 -24.63
C THR A 290 37.68 29.11 -25.00
N GLY A 291 36.48 29.29 -25.56
CA GLY A 291 35.58 28.18 -25.89
C GLY A 291 34.89 27.55 -24.67
N VAL A 292 34.99 28.18 -23.49
CA VAL A 292 34.34 27.71 -22.26
C VAL A 292 32.83 27.98 -22.34
N ILE A 293 32.04 26.91 -22.32
CA ILE A 293 30.58 26.93 -22.26
C ILE A 293 30.16 27.06 -20.80
N ARG A 294 29.25 27.99 -20.52
CA ARG A 294 28.70 28.25 -19.19
C ARG A 294 27.17 28.26 -19.22
N THR A 295 26.54 27.98 -18.10
CA THR A 295 25.10 28.23 -17.91
C THR A 295 24.80 29.72 -18.09
N ALA A 296 23.74 30.05 -18.81
CA ALA A 296 23.28 31.43 -19.01
C ALA A 296 22.02 31.77 -18.19
N VAL A 297 21.34 30.76 -17.67
CA VAL A 297 20.15 30.88 -16.82
C VAL A 297 20.28 29.97 -15.62
N SER A 298 19.59 30.31 -14.53
CA SER A 298 19.49 29.50 -13.30
C SER A 298 18.25 28.60 -13.26
N THR A 299 17.44 28.58 -14.33
CA THR A 299 16.19 27.81 -14.43
C THR A 299 16.39 26.50 -15.20
N LEU A 300 17.60 25.93 -15.13
CA LEU A 300 17.86 24.59 -15.65
C LEU A 300 17.24 23.60 -14.65
N ASP A 301 16.36 22.76 -15.16
CA ASP A 301 15.51 21.85 -14.39
C ASP A 301 15.43 20.54 -15.21
N ARG A 302 15.86 19.45 -14.60
CA ARG A 302 15.99 18.13 -15.21
C ARG A 302 14.62 17.47 -15.37
N GLU A 303 13.72 17.62 -14.41
CA GLU A 303 12.34 17.12 -14.42
C GLU A 303 11.56 17.72 -15.59
N THR A 304 11.84 18.99 -15.93
CA THR A 304 11.31 19.63 -17.14
C THR A 304 12.08 19.21 -18.40
N ARG A 305 13.42 19.27 -18.38
CA ARG A 305 14.26 18.92 -19.54
C ARG A 305 15.69 18.49 -19.14
N ALA A 306 15.94 17.19 -19.14
CA ALA A 306 17.24 16.62 -18.80
C ALA A 306 18.36 16.79 -19.85
N HIS A 307 18.04 17.01 -21.14
CA HIS A 307 19.05 16.98 -22.21
C HIS A 307 19.00 18.21 -23.12
N TYR A 308 20.19 18.75 -23.40
CA TYR A 308 20.41 19.90 -24.28
C TYR A 308 21.50 19.58 -25.31
N SER A 309 21.28 20.02 -26.55
CA SER A 309 22.28 19.94 -27.61
C SER A 309 22.74 21.36 -27.94
N VAL A 310 23.94 21.70 -27.47
CA VAL A 310 24.54 23.02 -27.64
C VAL A 310 25.38 23.02 -28.92
N LEU A 311 24.92 23.73 -29.94
CA LEU A 311 25.67 23.90 -31.18
C LEU A 311 26.65 25.06 -31.06
N VAL A 312 27.94 24.73 -31.07
CA VAL A 312 29.04 25.70 -31.01
C VAL A 312 29.63 25.87 -32.39
N GLN A 313 29.86 27.12 -32.78
CA GLN A 313 30.57 27.50 -33.99
C GLN A 313 31.94 28.08 -33.60
N ALA A 314 32.97 27.66 -34.33
CA ALA A 314 34.27 28.29 -34.36
C ALA A 314 34.38 29.02 -35.70
N LYS A 315 34.68 30.31 -35.67
CA LYS A 315 34.88 31.13 -36.87
C LYS A 315 36.26 31.76 -36.87
N ASP A 316 36.97 31.63 -37.98
CA ASP A 316 38.33 32.13 -38.19
C ASP A 316 38.36 33.66 -38.43
N MET A 317 39.52 34.22 -38.79
CA MET A 317 39.70 35.67 -39.06
C MET A 317 39.22 36.57 -37.92
N ALA A 318 39.31 36.09 -36.68
CA ALA A 318 38.74 36.72 -35.48
C ALA A 318 37.25 37.14 -35.64
N GLY A 319 36.47 36.37 -36.40
CA GLY A 319 35.05 36.62 -36.64
C GLY A 319 34.73 37.68 -37.70
N SER A 320 35.74 38.21 -38.42
CA SER A 320 35.58 39.26 -39.44
C SER A 320 34.72 38.85 -40.65
N VAL A 321 34.36 39.81 -41.51
CA VAL A 321 33.62 39.55 -42.75
C VAL A 321 34.54 38.81 -43.73
N GLY A 322 34.16 37.58 -44.12
CA GLY A 322 34.92 36.74 -45.04
C GLY A 322 35.49 35.46 -44.44
N GLY A 323 35.48 35.31 -43.11
CA GLY A 323 36.01 34.12 -42.44
C GLY A 323 35.18 32.84 -42.63
N LEU A 324 35.85 31.69 -42.63
CA LEU A 324 35.26 30.35 -42.65
C LEU A 324 34.88 29.90 -41.24
N SER A 325 34.03 28.88 -41.15
CA SER A 325 33.52 28.39 -39.87
C SER A 325 33.36 26.89 -39.85
N GLY A 326 33.72 26.27 -38.73
CA GLY A 326 33.33 24.92 -38.37
C GLY A 326 32.32 24.93 -37.23
N SER A 327 31.54 23.86 -37.09
CA SER A 327 30.61 23.69 -35.97
C SER A 327 30.71 22.29 -35.37
N THR A 328 30.36 22.20 -34.10
CA THR A 328 30.25 20.94 -33.36
C THR A 328 29.07 21.00 -32.40
N THR A 329 28.65 19.83 -31.91
CA THR A 329 27.59 19.70 -30.91
C THR A 329 28.19 19.23 -29.59
N VAL A 330 27.81 19.89 -28.50
CA VAL A 330 28.04 19.45 -27.13
C VAL A 330 26.70 19.00 -26.55
N ASN A 331 26.57 17.70 -26.26
CA ASN A 331 25.40 17.14 -25.62
C ASN A 331 25.54 17.30 -24.10
N VAL A 332 24.78 18.23 -23.53
CA VAL A 332 24.76 18.51 -22.09
C VAL A 332 23.61 17.75 -21.45
N THR A 333 23.93 16.93 -20.45
CA THR A 333 22.95 16.24 -19.60
C THR A 333 22.92 16.91 -18.25
N LEU A 334 21.73 17.26 -17.75
CA LEU A 334 21.58 17.74 -16.39
C LEU A 334 21.72 16.57 -15.42
N SER A 335 22.58 16.70 -14.42
CA SER A 335 22.63 15.77 -13.30
C SER A 335 21.63 16.19 -12.24
N ASP A 336 20.93 15.20 -11.71
CA ASP A 336 19.85 15.34 -10.74
C ASP A 336 20.31 15.97 -9.43
N VAL A 337 19.50 16.88 -8.91
CA VAL A 337 19.63 17.52 -7.60
C VAL A 337 18.36 17.19 -6.81
N ASN A 338 18.48 16.91 -5.50
CA ASN A 338 17.33 16.55 -4.67
C ASN A 338 16.50 17.81 -4.32
N ASP A 339 15.66 18.26 -5.25
CA ASP A 339 14.82 19.45 -5.11
C ASP A 339 13.31 19.16 -5.12
N ASN A 340 12.89 17.91 -5.39
CA ASN A 340 11.50 17.50 -5.29
C ASN A 340 11.22 16.65 -4.05
N PRO A 341 10.33 17.09 -3.13
CA PRO A 341 9.92 16.25 -2.02
C PRO A 341 8.95 15.14 -2.50
N PRO A 342 8.92 13.97 -1.85
CA PRO A 342 7.89 12.97 -2.09
C PRO A 342 6.49 13.53 -1.82
N LYS A 343 5.54 13.25 -2.71
CA LYS A 343 4.17 13.77 -2.66
C LYS A 343 3.15 12.64 -2.65
N PHE A 344 2.15 12.75 -1.78
CA PHE A 344 0.95 11.92 -1.87
C PHE A 344 -0.02 12.52 -2.89
N PRO A 345 -0.59 11.74 -3.83
CA PRO A 345 -1.59 12.24 -4.77
C PRO A 345 -2.90 12.63 -4.09
N GLN A 346 -3.18 12.13 -2.88
CA GLN A 346 -4.39 12.45 -2.12
C GLN A 346 -4.05 12.78 -0.66
N LYS A 347 -4.81 13.71 -0.07
CA LYS A 347 -4.69 14.07 1.36
C LYS A 347 -5.42 13.13 2.31
N SER A 348 -6.28 12.27 1.77
CA SER A 348 -6.91 11.21 2.54
C SER A 348 -7.21 9.97 1.70
N TYR A 349 -7.14 8.82 2.36
CA TYR A 349 -7.38 7.50 1.78
C TYR A 349 -8.34 6.70 2.67
N GLN A 350 -8.97 5.68 2.08
CA GLN A 350 -9.76 4.69 2.80
C GLN A 350 -9.36 3.29 2.39
N LEU A 351 -9.27 2.40 3.38
CA LEU A 351 -8.96 0.99 3.20
C LEU A 351 -9.96 0.17 4.01
N TYR A 352 -10.49 -0.90 3.41
CA TYR A 352 -11.39 -1.82 4.10
C TYR A 352 -10.64 -3.11 4.45
N VAL A 353 -10.70 -3.51 5.72
CA VAL A 353 -10.00 -4.69 6.25
C VAL A 353 -10.94 -5.44 7.17
N THR A 354 -11.08 -6.76 7.04
CA THR A 354 -11.95 -7.55 7.93
C THR A 354 -11.28 -7.81 9.26
N GLU A 355 -12.04 -7.97 10.34
CA GLU A 355 -11.44 -8.21 11.66
C GLU A 355 -10.69 -9.54 11.79
N LEU A 356 -11.07 -10.55 11.00
CA LEU A 356 -10.37 -11.83 10.89
C LEU A 356 -9.01 -11.76 10.18
N THR A 357 -8.55 -10.57 9.80
CA THR A 357 -7.26 -10.42 9.12
C THR A 357 -6.12 -10.84 10.05
N PRO A 358 -5.28 -11.82 9.66
CA PRO A 358 -4.21 -12.28 10.53
C PRO A 358 -3.14 -11.21 10.77
N VAL A 359 -2.59 -11.21 11.99
CA VAL A 359 -1.41 -10.38 12.34
C VAL A 359 -0.25 -10.69 11.39
N GLY A 360 0.48 -9.66 11.00
CA GLY A 360 1.60 -9.70 10.06
C GLY A 360 1.20 -9.63 8.59
N LYS A 361 -0.09 -9.66 8.25
CA LYS A 361 -0.54 -9.53 6.86
C LYS A 361 -0.51 -8.08 6.38
N ALA A 362 -0.11 -7.90 5.12
CA ALA A 362 -0.29 -6.64 4.41
C ALA A 362 -1.79 -6.41 4.19
N VAL A 363 -2.27 -5.27 4.65
CA VAL A 363 -3.68 -4.87 4.59
C VAL A 363 -3.95 -3.88 3.47
N GLY A 364 -2.95 -3.11 3.06
CA GLY A 364 -3.09 -2.13 1.99
C GLY A 364 -1.75 -1.56 1.54
N ARG A 365 -1.83 -0.67 0.55
CA ARG A 365 -0.69 0.09 0.04
C ARG A 365 -1.06 1.56 -0.08
N ILE A 366 -0.10 2.44 0.14
CA ILE A 366 -0.24 3.88 -0.07
C ILE A 366 0.84 4.34 -1.03
N GLN A 367 0.42 5.00 -2.10
CA GLN A 367 1.32 5.46 -3.15
C GLN A 367 1.77 6.89 -2.87
N ALA A 368 3.07 7.14 -3.00
CA ALA A 368 3.64 8.47 -3.11
C ALA A 368 4.55 8.50 -4.35
N SER A 369 4.87 9.69 -4.84
CA SER A 369 5.78 9.88 -5.96
C SER A 369 6.78 10.98 -5.64
N ASP A 370 8.02 10.74 -6.03
CA ASP A 370 9.12 11.70 -6.00
C ASP A 370 9.63 11.82 -7.45
N GLU A 371 9.80 13.05 -7.94
CA GLU A 371 10.09 13.34 -9.35
C GLU A 371 11.60 13.27 -9.67
N ASP A 372 12.44 13.19 -8.63
CA ASP A 372 13.89 13.11 -8.74
C ASP A 372 14.37 11.73 -9.23
N GLN A 373 15.69 11.56 -9.40
CA GLN A 373 16.29 10.34 -9.95
C GLN A 373 17.16 9.59 -8.93
N GLY A 374 17.16 8.26 -9.02
CA GLY A 374 18.06 7.42 -8.21
C GLY A 374 17.73 7.51 -6.73
N SER A 375 18.74 7.77 -5.89
CA SER A 375 18.60 7.91 -4.43
C SER A 375 17.85 9.17 -4.01
N ASN A 376 17.83 10.19 -4.87
CA ASN A 376 17.09 11.42 -4.66
C ASN A 376 15.57 11.23 -4.83
N ALA A 377 15.12 10.05 -5.29
CA ALA A 377 13.71 9.66 -5.26
C ALA A 377 13.42 8.43 -4.38
N ASP A 378 14.34 8.08 -3.48
CA ASP A 378 14.08 7.04 -2.48
C ASP A 378 13.11 7.56 -1.42
N MET A 379 12.13 6.74 -1.04
CA MET A 379 11.08 7.12 -0.12
C MET A 379 11.07 6.24 1.13
N SER A 380 10.92 6.88 2.28
CA SER A 380 10.70 6.23 3.57
C SER A 380 9.36 6.67 4.15
N TYR A 381 8.74 5.79 4.93
CA TYR A 381 7.39 5.98 5.46
C TYR A 381 7.34 5.78 6.96
N SER A 382 6.44 6.51 7.63
CA SER A 382 6.16 6.30 9.05
C SER A 382 4.69 6.59 9.39
N ILE A 383 4.19 5.94 10.43
CA ILE A 383 2.91 6.26 11.06
C ILE A 383 3.22 7.16 12.26
N THR A 384 2.78 8.41 12.20
CA THR A 384 3.15 9.45 13.17
C THR A 384 2.31 9.45 14.44
N ASN A 385 1.10 8.89 14.41
CA ASN A 385 0.25 8.77 15.59
C ASN A 385 0.44 7.42 16.30
N SER A 386 0.82 7.48 17.58
CA SER A 386 1.27 6.33 18.39
C SER A 386 0.24 5.20 18.50
N GLU A 387 -1.04 5.55 18.67
CA GLU A 387 -2.12 4.57 18.76
C GLU A 387 -2.22 3.69 17.50
N ALA A 388 -2.11 4.30 16.33
CA ALA A 388 -2.13 3.57 15.07
C ALA A 388 -0.82 2.82 14.83
N ALA A 389 0.33 3.40 15.19
CA ALA A 389 1.63 2.74 15.08
C ALA A 389 1.77 1.49 15.97
N ALA A 390 0.97 1.38 17.04
CA ALA A 390 0.89 0.18 17.87
C ALA A 390 0.09 -0.95 17.19
N MET A 391 -0.89 -0.62 16.36
CA MET A 391 -1.79 -1.56 15.68
C MET A 391 -1.33 -1.91 14.26
N PHE A 392 -0.63 -1.00 13.59
CA PHE A 392 -0.22 -1.11 12.19
C PHE A 392 1.28 -0.80 12.03
N ASP A 393 1.84 -1.31 10.94
CA ASP A 393 3.17 -0.96 10.47
C ASP A 393 3.11 -0.43 9.04
N ILE A 394 4.12 0.32 8.65
CA ILE A 394 4.31 0.73 7.26
C ILE A 394 5.77 0.54 6.85
N SER A 395 5.98 -0.04 5.66
CA SER A 395 7.32 -0.26 5.11
C SER A 395 7.34 0.01 3.61
N PRO A 396 8.44 0.51 3.03
CA PRO A 396 8.53 0.75 1.59
C PRO A 396 8.55 -0.58 0.81
N ASP A 397 7.80 -0.66 -0.29
CA ASP A 397 7.84 -1.75 -1.27
C ASP A 397 9.15 -1.63 -2.08
N PRO A 398 10.06 -2.62 -2.03
CA PRO A 398 11.31 -2.57 -2.78
C PRO A 398 11.14 -2.45 -4.30
N ALA A 399 9.99 -2.86 -4.85
CA ALA A 399 9.74 -2.86 -6.29
C ALA A 399 9.10 -1.58 -6.81
N HIS A 400 8.23 -0.94 -6.02
CA HIS A 400 7.41 0.19 -6.48
C HIS A 400 7.61 1.45 -5.64
N ARG A 401 8.39 1.37 -4.56
CA ARG A 401 8.59 2.43 -3.55
C ARG A 401 7.32 2.85 -2.80
N ASP A 402 6.17 2.19 -3.01
CA ASP A 402 4.93 2.43 -2.26
C ASP A 402 5.06 2.05 -0.78
N GLY A 403 4.28 2.68 0.10
CA GLY A 403 4.17 2.25 1.51
C GLY A 403 3.23 1.05 1.66
N ILE A 404 3.75 -0.13 2.00
CA ILE A 404 2.98 -1.33 2.37
C ILE A 404 2.57 -1.23 3.83
N ILE A 405 1.26 -1.30 4.07
CA ILE A 405 0.69 -1.24 5.41
C ILE A 405 0.37 -2.65 5.87
N SER A 406 0.83 -3.02 7.06
CA SER A 406 0.61 -4.35 7.64
C SER A 406 0.07 -4.29 9.05
N LEU A 407 -0.60 -5.36 9.47
CA LEU A 407 -1.24 -5.44 10.78
C LEU A 407 -0.26 -5.95 11.86
N LYS A 408 -0.15 -5.26 13.00
CA LYS A 408 0.65 -5.69 14.18
C LYS A 408 -0.17 -6.38 15.26
N GLN A 409 -1.46 -6.07 15.36
CA GLN A 409 -2.36 -6.62 16.38
C GLN A 409 -3.71 -6.98 15.77
N SER A 410 -4.41 -7.96 16.33
CA SER A 410 -5.74 -8.37 15.83
C SER A 410 -6.73 -7.20 15.88
N LEU A 411 -7.54 -7.09 14.83
CA LEU A 411 -8.65 -6.15 14.77
C LEU A 411 -9.88 -6.75 15.48
N ASN A 412 -10.77 -5.88 15.95
CA ASN A 412 -12.09 -6.29 16.45
C ASN A 412 -13.08 -5.15 16.17
N HIS A 413 -14.09 -5.47 15.37
CA HIS A 413 -15.05 -4.51 14.84
C HIS A 413 -15.90 -3.88 15.97
N GLU A 414 -16.28 -4.69 16.96
CA GLU A 414 -17.19 -4.34 18.06
C GLU A 414 -16.53 -3.33 19.01
N LYS A 415 -15.21 -3.43 19.17
CA LYS A 415 -14.40 -2.47 19.95
C LYS A 415 -14.10 -1.22 19.15
N ARG A 416 -13.69 -1.37 17.88
CA ARG A 416 -13.29 -0.22 17.06
C ARG A 416 -13.46 -0.46 15.56
N LYS A 417 -14.41 0.28 14.99
CA LYS A 417 -14.78 0.20 13.57
C LYS A 417 -13.83 0.95 12.63
N VAL A 418 -13.13 1.96 13.11
CA VAL A 418 -12.27 2.81 12.27
C VAL A 418 -10.97 3.16 13.01
N HIS A 419 -9.84 2.95 12.33
CA HIS A 419 -8.53 3.44 12.73
C HIS A 419 -8.06 4.53 11.77
N THR A 420 -7.58 5.64 12.31
CA THR A 420 -7.00 6.73 11.52
C THR A 420 -5.48 6.68 11.64
N LEU A 421 -4.79 6.51 10.51
CA LEU A 421 -3.34 6.48 10.40
C LEU A 421 -2.88 7.82 9.80
N ASN A 422 -2.08 8.58 10.53
CA ASN A 422 -1.40 9.75 10.00
C ASN A 422 -0.05 9.31 9.44
N ILE A 423 0.06 9.26 8.12
CA ILE A 423 1.23 8.73 7.43
C ILE A 423 2.09 9.89 6.95
N GLU A 424 3.37 9.81 7.22
CA GLU A 424 4.41 10.71 6.71
C GLU A 424 5.29 9.94 5.72
N VAL A 425 5.62 10.58 4.60
CA VAL A 425 6.63 10.11 3.65
C VAL A 425 7.76 11.14 3.60
N TRP A 426 9.00 10.69 3.47
CA TRP A 426 10.15 11.56 3.29
C TRP A 426 11.26 10.90 2.47
N ASN A 427 12.12 11.72 1.88
CA ASN A 427 13.36 11.25 1.28
C ASN A 427 14.47 11.14 2.34
N PRO A 428 15.12 9.98 2.54
CA PRO A 428 16.15 9.81 3.56
C PRO A 428 17.51 10.47 3.21
N HIS A 429 17.73 10.86 1.95
CA HIS A 429 18.96 11.45 1.41
C HIS A 429 18.87 12.98 1.25
N VAL A 430 18.28 13.66 2.24
CA VAL A 430 18.12 15.13 2.20
C VAL A 430 19.46 15.83 1.98
N ASP A 431 19.55 16.66 0.95
CA ASP A 431 20.69 17.53 0.72
C ASP A 431 20.71 18.64 1.80
N PRO A 432 21.76 18.74 2.64
CA PRO A 432 21.87 19.78 3.65
C PRO A 432 21.78 21.20 3.08
N ASP A 433 22.33 21.42 1.89
CA ASP A 433 22.38 22.72 1.24
C ASP A 433 21.00 23.15 0.72
N LEU A 434 20.10 22.19 0.45
CA LEU A 434 18.74 22.42 -0.05
C LEU A 434 17.65 22.25 1.00
N SER A 435 18.04 21.90 2.24
CA SER A 435 17.14 21.77 3.40
C SER A 435 16.21 22.96 3.65
N HIS A 436 16.58 24.13 3.14
CA HIS A 436 15.83 25.38 3.23
C HIS A 436 14.68 25.51 2.21
N LEU A 437 14.65 24.70 1.15
CA LEU A 437 13.65 24.77 0.07
C LEU A 437 12.29 24.16 0.42
N GLY A 438 12.17 23.49 1.56
CA GLY A 438 10.88 23.05 2.08
C GLY A 438 10.97 21.79 2.93
N PRO A 439 9.83 21.32 3.44
CA PRO A 439 9.79 19.99 4.02
C PRO A 439 10.03 18.97 2.89
N PHE A 440 11.13 18.22 2.96
CA PHE A 440 11.38 17.00 2.17
C PHE A 440 10.43 15.85 2.58
N ARG A 441 9.21 16.21 2.97
CA ARG A 441 8.20 15.37 3.60
C ARG A 441 6.81 15.80 3.19
N ASP A 442 5.93 14.83 2.98
CA ASP A 442 4.49 15.06 2.85
C ASP A 442 3.74 14.16 3.82
N THR A 443 2.51 14.56 4.16
CA THR A 443 1.64 13.83 5.08
C THR A 443 0.27 13.59 4.48
N THR A 444 -0.33 12.47 4.87
CA THR A 444 -1.68 12.09 4.47
C THR A 444 -2.37 11.31 5.57
N SER A 445 -3.70 11.19 5.50
CA SER A 445 -4.50 10.46 6.48
C SER A 445 -5.18 9.25 5.84
N LEU A 446 -4.92 8.06 6.35
CA LEU A 446 -5.59 6.83 5.93
C LEU A 446 -6.60 6.38 7.00
N GLN A 447 -7.86 6.22 6.61
CA GLN A 447 -8.86 5.56 7.42
C GLN A 447 -8.92 4.07 7.09
N VAL A 448 -8.55 3.22 8.04
CA VAL A 448 -8.76 1.78 7.97
C VAL A 448 -10.11 1.47 8.58
N ILE A 449 -11.06 1.07 7.74
CA ILE A 449 -12.41 0.69 8.12
C ILE A 449 -12.42 -0.82 8.36
N VAL A 450 -12.70 -1.20 9.59
CA VAL A 450 -12.79 -2.60 10.01
C VAL A 450 -14.14 -3.14 9.57
N GLY A 451 -14.14 -4.14 8.70
CA GLY A 451 -15.33 -4.89 8.31
C GLY A 451 -15.70 -5.91 9.37
N ASP A 452 -16.97 -5.86 9.77
CA ASP A 452 -17.65 -6.79 10.66
C ASP A 452 -17.72 -8.18 10.01
N VAL A 453 -17.39 -9.24 10.76
CA VAL A 453 -17.51 -10.62 10.32
C VAL A 453 -18.32 -11.43 11.35
N ASP A 454 -19.53 -11.82 10.93
CA ASP A 454 -20.48 -12.69 11.63
C ASP A 454 -19.83 -13.67 12.65
N GLU A 455 -20.11 -13.47 13.94
CA GLU A 455 -19.57 -14.21 15.08
C GLU A 455 -20.68 -14.99 15.81
N PRO A 456 -20.41 -16.17 16.39
CA PRO A 456 -21.45 -16.92 17.10
C PRO A 456 -21.92 -16.21 18.38
N PRO A 457 -23.18 -16.46 18.83
CA PRO A 457 -23.70 -15.90 20.08
C PRO A 457 -22.78 -16.21 21.27
N LEU A 458 -22.53 -15.22 22.12
CA LEU A 458 -21.73 -15.34 23.33
C LEU A 458 -22.61 -15.47 24.58
N PHE A 459 -22.49 -16.58 25.31
CA PHE A 459 -23.16 -16.75 26.60
C PHE A 459 -22.66 -15.74 27.64
N SER A 460 -23.55 -15.37 28.57
CA SER A 460 -23.23 -14.37 29.61
C SER A 460 -22.28 -14.89 30.68
N MET A 461 -22.22 -16.22 30.84
CA MET A 461 -21.32 -16.93 31.75
C MET A 461 -20.66 -18.10 31.03
N ASP A 462 -19.45 -18.48 31.44
CA ASP A 462 -18.72 -19.63 30.87
C ASP A 462 -19.32 -20.98 31.29
N PHE A 463 -20.01 -21.00 32.43
CA PHE A 463 -20.81 -22.12 32.93
C PHE A 463 -21.88 -21.61 33.90
N TYR A 464 -22.94 -22.39 34.10
CA TYR A 464 -24.03 -22.07 35.02
C TYR A 464 -24.18 -23.19 36.06
N ILE A 465 -24.39 -22.81 37.32
CA ILE A 465 -24.83 -23.72 38.38
C ILE A 465 -26.21 -23.24 38.83
N LEU A 466 -27.20 -24.13 38.76
CA LEU A 466 -28.59 -23.85 39.12
C LEU A 466 -29.07 -24.87 40.14
N ASP A 467 -30.03 -24.48 40.97
CA ASP A 467 -30.54 -25.35 42.03
C ASP A 467 -32.05 -25.57 41.85
N VAL A 468 -32.51 -26.77 42.17
CA VAL A 468 -33.93 -27.11 42.19
C VAL A 468 -34.18 -28.16 43.26
N TYR A 469 -35.24 -28.00 44.05
CA TYR A 469 -35.65 -29.04 45.00
C TYR A 469 -36.16 -30.27 44.28
N GLU A 470 -35.84 -31.45 44.80
CA GLU A 470 -36.48 -32.69 44.36
C GLU A 470 -37.99 -32.68 44.60
N ASN A 471 -38.69 -33.66 44.03
CA ASN A 471 -40.16 -33.73 44.05
C ASN A 471 -40.88 -32.52 43.42
N SER A 472 -40.14 -31.52 42.92
CA SER A 472 -40.66 -30.41 42.14
C SER A 472 -41.44 -30.91 40.94
N PRO A 473 -42.70 -30.48 40.74
CA PRO A 473 -43.53 -30.97 39.64
C PRO A 473 -42.95 -30.57 38.28
N ALA A 474 -43.40 -31.25 37.21
CA ALA A 474 -43.07 -30.87 35.86
C ALA A 474 -43.47 -29.40 35.57
N GLY A 475 -42.56 -28.64 34.98
CA GLY A 475 -42.74 -27.24 34.62
C GLY A 475 -42.20 -26.23 35.64
N THR A 476 -41.65 -26.69 36.78
CA THR A 476 -40.95 -25.85 37.77
C THR A 476 -39.77 -25.15 37.12
N GLN A 477 -39.60 -23.85 37.40
CA GLN A 477 -38.48 -23.06 36.90
C GLN A 477 -37.21 -23.38 37.70
N VAL A 478 -36.15 -23.77 37.00
CA VAL A 478 -34.84 -24.06 37.59
C VAL A 478 -33.95 -22.81 37.54
N GLY A 479 -33.95 -22.14 36.39
CA GLY A 479 -33.15 -20.93 36.15
C GLY A 479 -33.14 -20.58 34.68
N SER A 480 -32.30 -19.64 34.26
CA SER A 480 -32.20 -19.24 32.85
C SER A 480 -30.77 -18.99 32.43
N VAL A 481 -30.46 -19.33 31.18
CA VAL A 481 -29.22 -18.91 30.51
C VAL A 481 -29.52 -17.75 29.57
N SER A 482 -28.50 -16.93 29.28
CA SER A 482 -28.60 -15.83 28.33
C SER A 482 -27.35 -15.74 27.48
N ALA A 483 -27.53 -15.50 26.19
CA ALA A 483 -26.48 -15.20 25.24
C ALA A 483 -26.79 -13.89 24.51
N ARG A 484 -25.74 -13.23 24.01
CA ARG A 484 -25.83 -12.05 23.15
C ARG A 484 -24.99 -12.29 21.90
N ASP A 485 -25.46 -11.77 20.79
CA ASP A 485 -24.72 -11.73 19.54
C ASP A 485 -23.82 -10.49 19.59
N PRO A 486 -22.49 -10.62 19.47
CA PRO A 486 -21.58 -9.48 19.53
C PRO A 486 -21.66 -8.58 18.28
N ASP A 487 -22.13 -9.08 17.14
CA ASP A 487 -22.06 -8.41 15.85
C ASP A 487 -22.88 -7.12 15.80
N THR A 488 -22.55 -6.20 14.87
CA THR A 488 -23.28 -4.93 14.72
C THR A 488 -24.75 -5.14 14.39
N THR A 489 -25.04 -6.17 13.60
CA THR A 489 -26.40 -6.54 13.21
C THR A 489 -26.86 -7.72 14.03
N HIS A 490 -27.44 -7.45 15.19
CA HIS A 490 -27.91 -8.53 16.07
C HIS A 490 -28.99 -9.40 15.41
N SER A 491 -28.73 -10.70 15.38
CA SER A 491 -29.74 -11.73 15.13
C SER A 491 -30.51 -12.06 16.40
N ALA A 492 -31.78 -12.46 16.26
CA ALA A 492 -32.49 -13.08 17.38
C ALA A 492 -31.83 -14.43 17.72
N ILE A 493 -31.68 -14.74 19.01
CA ILE A 493 -31.04 -15.98 19.48
C ILE A 493 -32.09 -17.00 19.91
N ARG A 494 -31.86 -18.27 19.57
CA ARG A 494 -32.65 -19.41 20.03
C ARG A 494 -31.82 -20.38 20.85
N TYR A 495 -32.43 -20.91 21.90
CA TYR A 495 -31.81 -21.85 22.84
C TYR A 495 -32.35 -23.27 22.69
N PHE A 496 -31.47 -24.25 22.84
CA PHE A 496 -31.79 -25.68 22.78
C PHE A 496 -30.94 -26.46 23.78
N ILE A 497 -31.47 -27.55 24.34
CA ILE A 497 -30.64 -28.53 25.06
C ILE A 497 -30.06 -29.47 24.01
N GLU A 498 -28.76 -29.37 23.77
CA GLU A 498 -28.05 -30.19 22.77
C GLU A 498 -27.75 -31.58 23.32
N LYS A 499 -27.26 -31.64 24.56
CA LYS A 499 -26.89 -32.90 25.21
C LYS A 499 -27.44 -32.94 26.63
N GLU A 500 -28.17 -34.02 26.91
CA GLU A 500 -28.54 -34.50 28.24
C GLU A 500 -28.36 -36.02 28.22
N GLU A 501 -27.62 -36.56 29.17
CA GLU A 501 -27.28 -38.00 29.19
C GLU A 501 -28.48 -38.87 29.60
N SER A 502 -29.43 -38.29 30.32
CA SER A 502 -30.62 -38.96 30.82
C SER A 502 -31.69 -39.16 29.75
N ARG A 503 -32.34 -40.33 29.78
CA ARG A 503 -33.55 -40.62 28.99
C ARG A 503 -34.62 -41.26 29.87
N PRO A 504 -35.85 -40.70 29.96
CA PRO A 504 -36.32 -39.47 29.32
C PRO A 504 -35.56 -38.21 29.78
N MET A 505 -35.66 -37.12 28.99
CA MET A 505 -35.05 -35.83 29.35
C MET A 505 -35.75 -35.25 30.58
N PHE A 506 -34.97 -34.85 31.58
CA PHE A 506 -35.44 -34.25 32.82
C PHE A 506 -35.70 -32.75 32.68
N PHE A 507 -35.15 -32.09 31.65
CA PHE A 507 -35.25 -30.64 31.50
C PHE A 507 -35.79 -30.23 30.14
N THR A 508 -36.42 -29.06 30.11
CA THR A 508 -36.81 -28.34 28.88
C THR A 508 -36.28 -26.92 28.94
N ILE A 509 -36.04 -26.31 27.78
CA ILE A 509 -35.60 -24.92 27.68
C ILE A 509 -36.54 -24.09 26.81
N GLY A 510 -36.85 -22.87 27.27
CA GLY A 510 -37.61 -21.89 26.51
C GLY A 510 -36.80 -21.38 25.31
N VAL A 511 -37.26 -21.72 24.09
CA VAL A 511 -36.53 -21.43 22.83
C VAL A 511 -36.12 -19.96 22.68
N ASN A 512 -36.91 -19.01 23.17
CA ASN A 512 -36.62 -17.57 23.04
C ASN A 512 -36.15 -16.92 24.36
N SER A 513 -36.29 -17.60 25.50
CA SER A 513 -36.05 -17.01 26.82
C SER A 513 -34.86 -17.60 27.56
N GLY A 514 -34.34 -18.76 27.11
CA GLY A 514 -33.29 -19.49 27.80
C GLY A 514 -33.71 -20.04 29.17
N LEU A 515 -34.99 -19.96 29.53
CA LEU A 515 -35.54 -20.44 30.80
C LEU A 515 -35.58 -21.97 30.82
N ILE A 516 -34.88 -22.57 31.77
CA ILE A 516 -34.84 -24.01 32.00
C ILE A 516 -35.95 -24.38 33.00
N ARG A 517 -36.70 -25.43 32.67
CA ARG A 517 -37.77 -25.99 33.50
C ARG A 517 -37.60 -27.50 33.65
N THR A 518 -38.05 -28.03 34.77
CA THR A 518 -38.21 -29.49 34.94
C THR A 518 -39.24 -30.01 33.94
N ASN A 519 -38.99 -31.18 33.37
CA ASN A 519 -39.90 -31.90 32.48
C ASN A 519 -40.65 -33.01 33.23
N GLN A 520 -40.08 -33.46 34.35
CA GLN A 520 -40.63 -34.45 35.27
C GLN A 520 -40.09 -34.17 36.68
N ALA A 521 -40.64 -34.86 37.69
CA ALA A 521 -40.10 -34.81 39.04
C ALA A 521 -38.67 -35.37 39.05
N LEU A 522 -37.84 -34.77 39.90
CA LEU A 522 -36.47 -35.20 40.15
C LEU A 522 -36.45 -35.95 41.48
N ASP A 523 -35.61 -36.97 41.55
CA ASP A 523 -35.32 -37.76 42.74
C ASP A 523 -33.82 -37.61 42.98
N ARG A 524 -33.47 -37.02 44.12
CA ARG A 524 -32.10 -36.67 44.44
C ARG A 524 -31.29 -37.90 44.85
N GLU A 525 -31.93 -38.85 45.53
CA GLU A 525 -31.34 -40.11 46.00
C GLU A 525 -30.98 -41.01 44.81
N GLU A 526 -31.65 -40.83 43.66
CA GLU A 526 -31.24 -41.40 42.39
C GLU A 526 -30.11 -40.59 41.72
N VAL A 527 -30.34 -39.29 41.47
CA VAL A 527 -29.39 -38.41 40.77
C VAL A 527 -29.35 -37.00 41.40
N ALA A 528 -28.36 -36.75 42.25
CA ALA A 528 -28.19 -35.46 42.90
C ALA A 528 -27.69 -34.32 41.99
N TRP A 529 -27.10 -34.64 40.84
CA TRP A 529 -26.49 -33.67 39.92
C TRP A 529 -26.78 -34.01 38.47
N HIS A 530 -27.32 -33.05 37.74
CA HIS A 530 -27.54 -33.15 36.29
C HIS A 530 -26.63 -32.19 35.53
N ASN A 531 -26.00 -32.68 34.46
CA ASN A 531 -25.22 -31.86 33.55
C ASN A 531 -25.90 -31.82 32.18
N ILE A 532 -26.24 -30.62 31.71
CA ILE A 532 -26.79 -30.41 30.37
C ILE A 532 -25.89 -29.45 29.59
N THR A 533 -25.75 -29.71 28.29
CA THR A 533 -25.09 -28.79 27.36
C THR A 533 -26.17 -28.01 26.63
N VAL A 534 -26.20 -26.70 26.83
CA VAL A 534 -27.15 -25.79 26.17
C VAL A 534 -26.47 -25.15 24.97
N MET A 535 -27.16 -25.14 23.83
CA MET A 535 -26.76 -24.48 22.60
C MET A 535 -27.55 -23.17 22.43
N ALA A 536 -26.86 -22.10 22.05
CA ALA A 536 -27.45 -20.86 21.54
C ALA A 536 -27.12 -20.74 20.05
N ALA A 537 -28.10 -20.44 19.21
CA ALA A 537 -27.90 -20.27 17.77
C ALA A 537 -28.69 -19.07 17.24
N GLU A 538 -28.16 -18.41 16.22
CA GLU A 538 -28.85 -17.31 15.56
C GLU A 538 -30.01 -17.80 14.70
N VAL A 539 -31.05 -16.96 14.60
CA VAL A 539 -32.22 -17.24 13.77
C VAL A 539 -31.90 -17.13 12.29
N ASP A 540 -31.15 -16.11 11.90
CA ASP A 540 -30.88 -15.81 10.49
C ASP A 540 -29.71 -16.64 9.93
N ASN A 541 -28.74 -17.00 10.78
CA ASN A 541 -27.66 -17.93 10.45
C ASN A 541 -27.48 -19.05 11.49
N PRO A 542 -28.24 -20.15 11.41
CA PRO A 542 -28.16 -21.25 12.39
C PRO A 542 -26.81 -22.00 12.45
N ARG A 543 -25.84 -21.64 11.60
CA ARG A 543 -24.46 -22.15 11.69
C ARG A 543 -23.63 -21.38 12.72
N MET A 544 -24.05 -20.17 13.06
CA MET A 544 -23.49 -19.39 14.15
C MET A 544 -24.14 -19.83 15.44
N MET A 545 -23.37 -20.61 16.19
CA MET A 545 -23.84 -21.30 17.38
C MET A 545 -22.71 -21.48 18.39
N SER A 546 -23.08 -21.43 19.65
CA SER A 546 -22.20 -21.63 20.79
C SER A 546 -22.83 -22.58 21.80
N TYR A 547 -22.03 -23.03 22.76
CA TYR A 547 -22.45 -23.98 23.77
C TYR A 547 -22.00 -23.53 25.16
N VAL A 548 -22.79 -23.88 26.17
CA VAL A 548 -22.45 -23.68 27.58
C VAL A 548 -22.83 -24.92 28.39
N GLN A 549 -22.03 -25.21 29.41
CA GLN A 549 -22.35 -26.23 30.41
C GLN A 549 -23.26 -25.64 31.48
N VAL A 550 -24.33 -26.35 31.79
CA VAL A 550 -25.23 -26.05 32.91
C VAL A 550 -25.29 -27.26 33.82
N THR A 551 -24.85 -27.05 35.06
CA THR A 551 -24.93 -28.03 36.13
C THR A 551 -26.12 -27.69 37.01
N ILE A 552 -26.99 -28.66 37.25
CA ILE A 552 -28.19 -28.50 38.06
C ILE A 552 -28.02 -29.36 39.31
N GLN A 553 -27.97 -28.72 40.47
CA GLN A 553 -27.98 -29.39 41.76
C GLN A 553 -29.42 -29.68 42.19
N VAL A 554 -29.69 -30.93 42.51
CA VAL A 554 -30.96 -31.32 43.12
C VAL A 554 -30.83 -31.13 44.63
N LEU A 555 -31.65 -30.25 45.20
CA LEU A 555 -31.70 -29.97 46.63
C LEU A 555 -32.62 -30.98 47.32
N ASP A 556 -32.21 -31.35 48.52
CA ASP A 556 -32.87 -32.35 49.38
C ASP A 556 -34.26 -31.91 49.84
N VAL A 557 -35.20 -32.85 49.87
CA VAL A 557 -36.47 -32.78 50.61
C VAL A 557 -36.55 -34.01 51.51
N ASN A 558 -37.09 -33.87 52.73
CA ASN A 558 -37.20 -34.97 53.70
C ASN A 558 -38.35 -35.92 53.32
N ASP A 559 -38.15 -36.79 52.32
CA ASP A 559 -39.15 -37.70 51.79
C ASP A 559 -38.86 -39.18 52.06
N ASN A 560 -37.70 -39.51 52.64
CA ASN A 560 -37.37 -40.85 53.10
C ASN A 560 -37.48 -40.92 54.63
N VAL A 561 -38.16 -41.95 55.12
CA VAL A 561 -38.24 -42.19 56.57
C VAL A 561 -37.06 -43.03 57.06
N PRO A 562 -36.54 -42.78 58.28
CA PRO A 562 -35.47 -43.56 58.87
C PRO A 562 -35.80 -45.05 58.96
N SER A 563 -34.87 -45.89 58.49
CA SER A 563 -34.97 -47.34 58.57
C SER A 563 -34.04 -47.91 59.64
N VAL A 564 -34.49 -48.92 60.40
CA VAL A 564 -33.70 -49.54 61.47
C VAL A 564 -33.15 -50.89 61.02
N ALA A 565 -31.83 -51.07 61.11
CA ALA A 565 -31.18 -52.34 60.82
C ALA A 565 -31.44 -53.35 61.95
N GLY A 566 -32.14 -54.46 61.64
CA GLY A 566 -32.35 -55.59 62.55
C GLY A 566 -33.58 -55.54 63.46
N GLY A 567 -34.54 -54.65 63.17
CA GLY A 567 -35.63 -54.19 64.05
C GLY A 567 -36.65 -55.21 64.58
N ASN A 568 -36.54 -56.52 64.28
CA ASN A 568 -37.47 -57.54 64.79
C ASN A 568 -36.75 -58.75 65.42
N SER A 569 -35.47 -58.65 65.74
CA SER A 569 -34.72 -59.78 66.32
C SER A 569 -35.02 -59.89 67.81
N ALA A 570 -35.48 -61.06 68.27
CA ALA A 570 -35.58 -61.35 69.70
C ALA A 570 -34.17 -61.29 70.32
N ILE A 571 -33.98 -60.36 71.26
CA ILE A 571 -32.68 -60.15 71.90
C ILE A 571 -32.65 -60.95 73.20
N ILE A 572 -31.64 -61.79 73.37
CA ILE A 572 -31.44 -62.54 74.61
C ILE A 572 -30.54 -61.71 75.53
N ALA A 573 -31.11 -61.17 76.60
CA ALA A 573 -30.32 -60.62 77.70
C ALA A 573 -29.84 -61.79 78.59
N CYS A 574 -28.54 -61.86 78.88
CA CYS A 574 -27.98 -62.91 79.72
C CYS A 574 -28.36 -62.69 81.19
N ASP A 575 -28.55 -63.77 81.95
CA ASP A 575 -28.94 -63.73 83.36
C ASP A 575 -27.99 -62.91 84.24
N ASN A 576 -26.71 -62.78 83.85
CA ASN A 576 -25.68 -62.03 84.58
C ASN A 576 -25.46 -60.58 84.08
N THR A 577 -26.38 -60.04 83.27
CA THR A 577 -26.27 -58.68 82.72
C THR A 577 -26.18 -57.63 83.84
N LYS A 578 -25.14 -56.79 83.82
CA LYS A 578 -24.90 -55.74 84.83
C LYS A 578 -25.60 -54.43 84.47
N ILE A 579 -25.86 -53.57 85.45
CA ILE A 579 -26.27 -52.18 85.18
C ILE A 579 -25.25 -51.50 84.27
N GLY A 580 -25.73 -50.77 83.27
CA GLY A 580 -24.89 -50.03 82.34
C GLY A 580 -24.33 -50.88 81.20
N GLN A 581 -24.55 -52.20 81.21
CA GLN A 581 -24.15 -53.08 80.11
C GLN A 581 -25.05 -52.86 78.89
N VAL A 582 -24.43 -52.73 77.72
CA VAL A 582 -25.12 -52.66 76.43
C VAL A 582 -25.66 -54.04 76.08
N ILE A 583 -26.97 -54.10 75.82
CA ILE A 583 -27.68 -55.32 75.43
C ILE A 583 -27.68 -55.44 73.91
N GLN A 584 -28.01 -54.35 73.20
CA GLN A 584 -27.94 -54.28 71.75
C GLN A 584 -27.63 -52.84 71.32
N THR A 585 -26.91 -52.70 70.22
CA THR A 585 -26.77 -51.43 69.51
C THR A 585 -27.64 -51.47 68.26
N ILE A 586 -28.50 -50.47 68.12
CA ILE A 586 -29.45 -50.30 67.03
C ILE A 586 -28.88 -49.25 66.11
N ARG A 587 -28.84 -49.55 64.81
CA ARG A 587 -28.36 -48.62 63.79
C ARG A 587 -29.52 -48.20 62.90
N ALA A 588 -29.59 -46.90 62.62
CA ALA A 588 -30.54 -46.34 61.66
C ALA A 588 -29.82 -45.92 60.38
N ALA A 589 -30.55 -45.96 59.27
CA ALA A 589 -30.12 -45.45 57.98
C ALA A 589 -31.25 -44.67 57.35
N ASP A 590 -30.91 -43.52 56.78
CA ASP A 590 -31.77 -42.61 56.05
C ASP A 590 -31.11 -42.33 54.70
N LYS A 591 -31.92 -42.15 53.67
CA LYS A 591 -31.41 -41.81 52.34
C LYS A 591 -31.26 -40.29 52.16
N ASP A 592 -31.97 -39.50 52.95
CA ASP A 592 -31.93 -38.04 52.87
C ASP A 592 -30.61 -37.49 53.41
N ASN A 593 -30.28 -36.25 53.04
CA ASN A 593 -28.94 -35.70 53.26
C ASN A 593 -28.83 -34.77 54.47
N PHE A 594 -27.61 -34.70 55.01
CA PHE A 594 -27.18 -33.79 56.07
C PHE A 594 -28.17 -33.67 57.26
N ALA A 595 -29.03 -32.65 57.23
CA ALA A 595 -29.93 -32.29 58.31
C ALA A 595 -31.19 -33.17 58.36
N ASN A 596 -31.68 -33.61 57.19
CA ASN A 596 -32.80 -34.53 57.07
C ASN A 596 -32.35 -35.94 57.44
N GLY A 597 -31.16 -36.39 57.01
CA GLY A 597 -30.59 -37.67 57.45
C GLY A 597 -30.09 -37.74 58.91
N LYS A 598 -30.34 -36.75 59.77
CA LYS A 598 -29.85 -36.73 61.16
C LYS A 598 -30.83 -37.42 62.11
N PHE A 599 -30.36 -38.47 62.78
CA PHE A 599 -31.21 -39.28 63.66
C PHE A 599 -31.38 -38.72 65.06
N SER A 600 -32.56 -38.99 65.62
CA SER A 600 -32.86 -38.95 67.04
C SER A 600 -33.53 -40.27 67.45
N PHE A 601 -33.08 -40.83 68.58
CA PHE A 601 -33.62 -42.07 69.11
C PHE A 601 -34.31 -41.80 70.44
N ARG A 602 -35.56 -42.25 70.59
CA ARG A 602 -36.30 -42.11 71.85
C ARG A 602 -37.13 -43.34 72.19
N ILE A 603 -37.28 -43.55 73.50
CA ILE A 603 -38.35 -44.40 74.04
C ILE A 603 -39.59 -43.51 74.16
N PRO A 604 -40.78 -43.95 73.66
CA PRO A 604 -42.03 -43.21 73.81
C PRO A 604 -42.27 -42.79 75.28
N PRO A 605 -42.82 -41.60 75.55
CA PRO A 605 -43.04 -41.09 76.92
C PRO A 605 -43.78 -42.08 77.83
N GLU A 606 -44.73 -42.84 77.26
CA GLU A 606 -45.53 -43.85 77.97
C GLU A 606 -44.68 -45.03 78.48
N LEU A 607 -43.47 -45.21 77.92
CA LEU A 607 -42.53 -46.29 78.22
C LEU A 607 -41.21 -45.78 78.82
N GLN A 608 -41.03 -44.47 79.04
CA GLN A 608 -39.79 -43.89 79.57
C GLN A 608 -39.49 -44.28 81.03
N VAL A 609 -40.52 -44.66 81.79
CA VAL A 609 -40.40 -45.13 83.19
C VAL A 609 -40.00 -46.61 83.24
N ASN A 610 -39.50 -47.19 82.14
CA ASN A 610 -39.04 -48.58 82.11
C ASN A 610 -37.93 -48.81 83.17
N PRO A 611 -38.16 -49.66 84.19
CA PRO A 611 -37.19 -49.90 85.24
C PRO A 611 -36.02 -50.79 84.79
N ASN A 612 -36.18 -51.49 83.65
CA ASN A 612 -35.26 -52.51 83.18
C ASN A 612 -34.28 -51.99 82.13
N PHE A 613 -34.67 -51.01 81.32
CA PHE A 613 -33.87 -50.56 80.17
C PHE A 613 -33.82 -49.03 80.04
N THR A 614 -32.75 -48.55 79.40
CA THR A 614 -32.61 -47.16 78.95
C THR A 614 -31.94 -47.12 77.61
N LEU A 615 -32.16 -46.03 76.88
CA LEU A 615 -31.53 -45.79 75.61
C LEU A 615 -30.39 -44.79 75.79
N ARG A 616 -29.21 -45.14 75.30
CA ARG A 616 -28.05 -44.24 75.24
C ARG A 616 -27.81 -43.89 73.77
N ASP A 617 -27.95 -42.62 73.45
CA ASP A 617 -27.49 -42.06 72.18
C ASP A 617 -25.96 -42.17 72.12
N ASN A 618 -25.43 -42.73 71.03
CA ASN A 618 -23.99 -42.89 70.84
C ASN A 618 -23.36 -41.67 70.12
N GLY A 619 -24.15 -40.68 69.68
CA GLY A 619 -23.67 -39.51 68.96
C GLY A 619 -23.32 -39.77 67.49
N ASP A 620 -23.76 -40.91 66.96
CA ASP A 620 -23.65 -41.33 65.56
C ASP A 620 -25.00 -41.87 65.06
N SER A 621 -25.04 -42.59 63.94
CA SER A 621 -26.27 -43.22 63.41
C SER A 621 -26.75 -44.43 64.22
N SER A 622 -26.46 -44.47 65.53
CA SER A 622 -26.80 -45.59 66.40
C SER A 622 -27.16 -45.21 67.83
N ALA A 623 -28.00 -46.03 68.45
CA ALA A 623 -28.33 -45.95 69.87
C ALA A 623 -28.16 -47.31 70.54
N SER A 624 -27.65 -47.31 71.76
CA SER A 624 -27.44 -48.53 72.55
C SER A 624 -28.56 -48.71 73.56
N LEU A 625 -29.22 -49.86 73.54
CA LEU A 625 -30.10 -50.31 74.61
C LEU A 625 -29.25 -50.80 75.78
N VAL A 626 -29.44 -50.20 76.96
CA VAL A 626 -28.61 -50.42 78.14
C VAL A 626 -29.45 -50.93 79.30
N SER A 627 -28.93 -51.92 80.04
CA SER A 627 -29.60 -52.47 81.23
C SER A 627 -29.59 -51.47 82.39
N ARG A 628 -30.74 -51.31 83.06
CA ARG A 628 -30.89 -50.58 84.34
C ARG A 628 -31.00 -51.53 85.55
N ARG A 629 -31.07 -52.84 85.33
CA ARG A 629 -31.41 -53.83 86.37
C ARG A 629 -30.20 -54.18 87.23
N ARG A 630 -30.34 -54.08 88.57
CA ARG A 630 -29.29 -54.41 89.56
C ARG A 630 -28.99 -55.91 89.67
N GLU A 631 -30.02 -56.74 89.56
CA GLU A 631 -29.97 -58.17 89.93
C GLU A 631 -29.89 -59.11 88.72
N GLY A 632 -29.66 -58.60 87.51
CA GLY A 632 -29.68 -59.41 86.29
C GLY A 632 -31.09 -59.87 85.90
N PHE A 633 -31.21 -60.66 84.82
CA PHE A 633 -32.49 -61.16 84.31
C PHE A 633 -32.64 -62.65 84.63
N SER A 634 -32.79 -63.02 85.91
CA SER A 634 -32.92 -64.43 86.31
C SER A 634 -34.33 -64.98 86.01
N GLY A 635 -34.38 -66.11 85.31
CA GLY A 635 -35.61 -66.71 84.81
C GLY A 635 -36.51 -67.28 85.91
N GLN A 636 -37.64 -66.61 86.15
CA GLN A 636 -38.93 -67.25 86.51
C GLN A 636 -40.12 -66.28 86.54
N GLN A 637 -39.91 -64.95 86.46
CA GLN A 637 -41.03 -63.99 86.53
C GLN A 637 -41.19 -63.01 85.35
N ASP A 638 -40.19 -62.88 84.47
CA ASP A 638 -40.29 -62.03 83.26
C ASP A 638 -39.55 -62.68 82.07
N SER A 639 -40.22 -63.54 81.30
CA SER A 639 -39.56 -64.26 80.19
C SER A 639 -39.48 -63.46 78.88
N SER A 640 -40.18 -62.33 78.76
CA SER A 640 -40.16 -61.49 77.56
C SER A 640 -40.49 -60.03 77.87
N PHE A 641 -39.68 -59.11 77.34
CA PHE A 641 -39.94 -57.68 77.40
C PHE A 641 -40.15 -57.12 75.99
N SER A 642 -41.22 -56.36 75.80
CA SER A 642 -41.47 -55.62 74.57
C SER A 642 -41.12 -54.16 74.79
N LEU A 643 -40.17 -53.65 74.00
CA LEU A 643 -39.80 -52.24 74.01
C LEU A 643 -40.02 -51.66 72.62
N VAL A 644 -40.73 -50.53 72.56
CA VAL A 644 -40.89 -49.75 71.34
C VAL A 644 -39.83 -48.65 71.34
N LEU A 645 -39.11 -48.54 70.23
CA LEU A 645 -38.14 -47.49 69.99
C LEU A 645 -38.59 -46.68 68.79
N VAL A 646 -38.57 -45.36 68.92
CA VAL A 646 -38.90 -44.44 67.85
C VAL A 646 -37.59 -43.83 67.37
N VAL A 647 -37.35 -43.98 66.07
CA VAL A 647 -36.32 -43.25 65.35
C VAL A 647 -37.01 -42.15 64.58
N SER A 648 -36.47 -40.94 64.66
CA SER A 648 -36.96 -39.79 63.91
C SER A 648 -35.77 -39.06 63.29
N ASP A 649 -35.92 -38.65 62.04
CA ASP A 649 -35.03 -37.73 61.36
C ASP A 649 -35.16 -36.30 61.92
N GLY A 650 -34.30 -35.39 61.43
CA GLY A 650 -34.23 -33.99 61.83
C GLY A 650 -35.04 -33.05 60.95
N GLY A 651 -35.71 -33.56 59.91
CA GLY A 651 -36.48 -32.78 58.95
C GLY A 651 -37.97 -32.70 59.32
N ASP A 652 -38.67 -31.69 58.81
CA ASP A 652 -40.13 -31.69 58.78
C ASP A 652 -40.59 -32.51 57.56
N LEU A 653 -41.52 -33.46 57.75
CA LEU A 653 -42.11 -34.24 56.65
C LEU A 653 -42.87 -33.29 55.69
N LEU A 654 -42.51 -33.30 54.41
CA LEU A 654 -43.18 -32.51 53.36
C LEU A 654 -43.81 -33.40 52.28
#